data_AF-A0A9L0R6P5-F1
#
_entry.id   AF-A0A9L0R6P5-F1
#
_cell.length_a   1.000
_cell.length_b   1.000
_cell.length_c   1.000
_cell.angle_alpha   90.00
_cell.angle_beta   90.00
_cell.angle_gamma   90.00
#
_symmetry.space_group_name_H-M   'P 1'
#
loop_
_entity.id
_entity.type
_entity.pdbx_description
1 polymer ?
#
loop_
_entity_poly.entity_id
_entity_poly.type
_entity_poly.pdbx_seq_one_letter_code
_entity_poly.pdbx_strand_id
1 'polypeptide(L)'
;MSRLMECVPNFSEGNNQEVIDAISQAVVQTPGCVLLDVDAGPSTNRTVYTFVGRPEDVVEGALNAARTAFRLIDMSRHKGEHPRMGALDVCPFIPVRGVSMDECVLCAQAFGQRLAEELGVPVYLYGEAARTASRRTLPAIRAGEYEALAEKLKQTEWAPDFGPSSFVPSWGATVTGARRFLIAFNINLLSTKEQAHRIALNLREQGRGKDQPGCLKKVQGIGWYLEEKNLAQVSTNLLDFEVTGLHTVYEETCREAQELSLPVVGSQLVGLVPLKALLDAADFYCEKENLFVLEEEHRIRLVVSRLGLDSLSPFNPKERIIEYLVPDSGHEQSLVDKPLCTFIREVGARTAAPGGGSVAAASAAMGAALASMAGLMTYGRRQFEHLDATMRRLIPPFHAASAELTTLVDADAHAFQACLEAMKLPKNTPEDRERRAAALQEGLRRAVAVPLALAETVASLWPVLQELALCGNLACRSDLQVAAKALETGVFGAYFNVLINLKDITDGAFKDQVDEAWPAVRERRGRPLFSQGFCGGPPAHLQPPAGSQDPGGAGAGTPRGPAGVTPGGSLAGLCIPQWPLFLLHGVQPQPMGQGSLRTSLLWGPEGWVCGGGGSLSGVGSVTVCHLRRPVKSQHTSAWSCVELGEGLS
;
A
#
# COMPACT_ATOMS: atom_id res chain seq x y z
N MET A 1 -9.84 14.28 -2.15
CA MET A 1 -9.22 13.22 -1.32
C MET A 1 -10.26 12.73 -0.33
N SER A 2 -10.39 11.43 -0.14
CA SER A 2 -11.29 10.85 0.87
C SER A 2 -10.73 11.14 2.27
N ARG A 3 -11.49 11.91 3.07
CA ARG A 3 -11.14 12.22 4.47
C ARG A 3 -11.49 11.01 5.34
N LEU A 4 -10.50 10.49 6.05
CA LEU A 4 -10.63 9.32 6.90
C LEU A 4 -9.98 9.57 8.26
N MET A 5 -10.76 9.35 9.30
CA MET A 5 -10.36 9.43 10.70
C MET A 5 -10.65 8.08 11.34
N GLU A 6 -9.76 7.63 12.22
CA GLU A 6 -9.95 6.46 13.06
C GLU A 6 -10.44 6.91 14.44
N CYS A 7 -11.40 6.17 14.99
CA CYS A 7 -11.84 6.30 16.37
C CYS A 7 -11.69 4.94 17.06
N VAL A 8 -11.06 4.95 18.25
CA VAL A 8 -10.70 3.72 18.97
C VAL A 8 -11.25 3.73 20.40
N PRO A 9 -12.58 3.77 20.62
CA PRO A 9 -13.12 3.84 21.97
C PRO A 9 -12.88 2.55 22.77
N ASN A 10 -12.64 2.75 24.07
CA ASN A 10 -12.29 1.71 25.01
C ASN A 10 -13.38 1.58 26.05
N PHE A 11 -14.09 0.45 26.02
CA PHE A 11 -15.18 0.18 26.94
C PHE A 11 -14.76 -0.82 28.01
N SER A 12 -15.15 -0.54 29.24
CA SER A 12 -14.91 -1.38 30.42
C SER A 12 -15.91 -2.53 30.49
N GLU A 13 -15.83 -3.43 29.52
CA GLU A 13 -16.57 -4.68 29.43
C GLU A 13 -15.77 -5.62 28.52
N GLY A 14 -15.50 -6.85 28.93
CA GLY A 14 -14.77 -7.85 28.14
C GLY A 14 -15.32 -9.27 28.29
N ASN A 15 -16.45 -9.45 28.98
CA ASN A 15 -17.02 -10.74 29.34
C ASN A 15 -18.43 -10.95 28.79
N ASN A 16 -19.30 -9.93 28.85
CA ASN A 16 -20.68 -10.03 28.41
C ASN A 16 -20.81 -9.75 26.90
N GLN A 17 -21.00 -10.82 26.12
CA GLN A 17 -21.13 -10.73 24.66
C GLN A 17 -22.33 -9.89 24.22
N GLU A 18 -23.45 -9.92 24.94
CA GLU A 18 -24.64 -9.13 24.57
C GLU A 18 -24.36 -7.63 24.64
N VAL A 19 -23.56 -7.20 25.63
CA VAL A 19 -23.14 -5.80 25.78
C VAL A 19 -22.16 -5.42 24.68
N ILE A 20 -21.20 -6.31 24.38
CA ILE A 20 -20.19 -6.09 23.34
C ILE A 20 -20.84 -5.97 21.95
N ASP A 21 -21.76 -6.88 21.64
CA ASP A 21 -22.48 -6.89 20.37
C ASP A 21 -23.42 -5.68 20.24
N ALA A 22 -24.09 -5.27 21.32
CA ALA A 22 -24.94 -4.09 21.31
C ALA A 22 -24.16 -2.80 21.02
N ILE A 23 -22.98 -2.64 21.64
CA ILE A 23 -22.10 -1.48 21.38
C ILE A 23 -21.56 -1.55 19.94
N SER A 24 -21.15 -2.72 19.47
CA SER A 24 -20.70 -2.95 18.09
C SER A 24 -21.79 -2.54 17.08
N GLN A 25 -23.03 -2.99 17.30
CA GLN A 25 -24.17 -2.69 16.43
C GLN A 25 -24.48 -1.20 16.40
N ALA A 26 -24.36 -0.48 17.51
CA ALA A 26 -24.56 0.97 17.55
C ALA A 26 -23.57 1.72 16.64
N VAL A 27 -22.32 1.25 16.56
CA VAL A 27 -21.32 1.80 15.63
C VAL A 27 -21.66 1.43 14.18
N VAL A 28 -21.93 0.15 13.89
CA VAL A 28 -22.23 -0.34 12.54
C VAL A 28 -23.47 0.31 11.94
N GLN A 29 -24.48 0.60 12.76
CA GLN A 29 -25.72 1.25 12.31
C GLN A 29 -25.56 2.76 12.11
N THR A 30 -24.41 3.35 12.49
CA THR A 30 -24.15 4.78 12.29
C THR A 30 -23.72 5.02 10.82
N PRO A 31 -24.48 5.84 10.05
CA PRO A 31 -24.11 6.14 8.67
C PRO A 31 -22.73 6.78 8.57
N GLY A 32 -21.92 6.30 7.63
CA GLY A 32 -20.57 6.84 7.39
C GLY A 32 -19.46 6.24 8.26
N CYS A 33 -19.80 5.41 9.26
CA CYS A 33 -18.83 4.62 10.02
C CYS A 33 -18.68 3.21 9.44
N VAL A 34 -17.44 2.70 9.47
CA VAL A 34 -17.11 1.31 9.17
C VAL A 34 -16.40 0.72 10.38
N LEU A 35 -17.03 -0.22 11.06
CA LEU A 35 -16.41 -0.99 12.14
C LEU A 35 -15.38 -1.95 11.55
N LEU A 36 -14.13 -1.82 11.99
CA LEU A 36 -12.99 -2.59 11.48
C LEU A 36 -12.64 -3.76 12.40
N ASP A 37 -12.64 -3.53 13.71
CA ASP A 37 -12.21 -4.53 14.68
C ASP A 37 -12.89 -4.34 16.04
N VAL A 38 -13.06 -5.45 16.77
CA VAL A 38 -13.57 -5.50 18.14
C VAL A 38 -12.72 -6.50 18.93
N ASP A 39 -11.79 -5.98 19.73
CA ASP A 39 -10.83 -6.77 20.50
C ASP A 39 -11.27 -6.81 21.97
N ALA A 40 -11.89 -7.92 22.37
CA ALA A 40 -12.40 -8.14 23.73
C ALA A 40 -11.46 -9.06 24.53
N GLY A 41 -11.04 -8.58 25.71
CA GLY A 41 -10.22 -9.35 26.64
C GLY A 41 -10.96 -9.68 27.95
N PRO A 42 -11.23 -10.96 28.27
CA PRO A 42 -11.90 -11.36 29.51
C PRO A 42 -11.12 -10.97 30.77
N SER A 43 -9.82 -11.28 30.86
CA SER A 43 -8.98 -10.93 32.03
C SER A 43 -8.75 -9.42 32.17
N THR A 44 -8.57 -8.72 31.05
CA THR A 44 -8.47 -7.25 31.06
C THR A 44 -9.82 -6.60 31.35
N ASN A 45 -10.92 -7.35 31.20
CA ASN A 45 -12.31 -6.92 31.27
C ASN A 45 -12.55 -5.61 30.49
N ARG A 46 -12.02 -5.56 29.27
CA ARG A 46 -12.08 -4.39 28.39
C ARG A 46 -12.25 -4.85 26.95
N THR A 47 -13.00 -4.07 26.20
CA THR A 47 -13.15 -4.21 24.75
C THR A 47 -12.70 -2.93 24.07
N VAL A 48 -11.85 -3.08 23.06
CA VAL A 48 -11.37 -2.01 22.19
C VAL A 48 -12.12 -2.12 20.87
N TYR A 49 -12.84 -1.07 20.50
CA TYR A 49 -13.54 -1.01 19.22
C TYR A 49 -12.72 -0.11 18.31
N THR A 50 -12.54 -0.52 17.07
CA THR A 50 -11.83 0.28 16.06
C THR A 50 -12.74 0.50 14.88
N PHE A 51 -13.03 1.75 14.56
CA PHE A 51 -13.82 2.09 13.39
C PHE A 51 -13.29 3.36 12.72
N VAL A 52 -13.61 3.51 11.44
CA VAL A 52 -13.19 4.64 10.62
C VAL A 52 -14.38 5.30 9.95
N GLY A 53 -14.21 6.56 9.56
CA GLY A 53 -15.22 7.32 8.84
C GLY A 53 -14.76 8.75 8.57
N ARG A 54 -15.67 9.60 8.10
CA ARG A 54 -15.42 11.04 8.04
C ARG A 54 -15.40 11.63 9.45
N PRO A 55 -14.72 12.77 9.68
CA PRO A 55 -14.62 13.38 11.00
C PRO A 55 -15.96 13.53 11.73
N GLU A 56 -16.98 14.03 11.02
CA GLU A 56 -18.35 14.18 11.52
C GLU A 56 -19.03 12.85 11.85
N ASP A 57 -18.88 11.84 10.99
CA ASP A 57 -19.54 10.54 11.12
C ASP A 57 -18.98 9.77 12.33
N VAL A 58 -17.65 9.79 12.52
CA VAL A 58 -17.01 9.06 13.63
C VAL A 58 -17.39 9.62 15.00
N VAL A 59 -17.67 10.92 15.10
CA VAL A 59 -18.17 11.54 16.34
C VAL A 59 -19.56 11.01 16.67
N GLU A 60 -20.46 10.88 15.68
CA GLU A 60 -21.78 10.27 15.89
C GLU A 60 -21.67 8.80 16.29
N GLY A 61 -20.76 8.04 15.65
CA GLY A 61 -20.52 6.63 15.96
C GLY A 61 -20.07 6.45 17.41
N ALA A 62 -19.14 7.29 17.86
CA ALA A 62 -18.65 7.29 19.23
C ALA A 62 -19.76 7.64 20.24
N LEU A 63 -20.61 8.63 19.95
CA LEU A 63 -21.73 9.01 20.81
C LEU A 63 -22.80 7.91 20.88
N ASN A 64 -23.14 7.29 19.76
CA ASN A 64 -24.09 6.17 19.72
C ASN A 64 -23.62 4.97 20.52
N ALA A 65 -22.33 4.64 20.41
CA ALA A 65 -21.69 3.60 21.22
C ALA A 65 -21.76 3.96 22.73
N ALA A 66 -21.43 5.20 23.09
CA ALA A 66 -21.47 5.67 24.48
C ALA A 66 -22.90 5.66 25.07
N ARG A 67 -23.92 6.11 24.32
CA ARG A 67 -25.34 6.06 24.74
C ARG A 67 -25.80 4.64 25.03
N THR A 68 -25.35 3.68 24.22
CA THR A 68 -25.68 2.27 24.37
C THR A 68 -24.98 1.70 25.61
N ALA A 69 -23.68 1.94 25.76
CA ALA A 69 -22.91 1.52 26.92
C ALA A 69 -23.44 2.11 28.24
N PHE A 70 -23.93 3.35 28.24
CA PHE A 70 -24.44 4.03 29.44
C PHE A 70 -25.63 3.30 30.08
N ARG A 71 -26.39 2.54 29.28
CA ARG A 71 -27.54 1.75 29.75
C ARG A 71 -27.15 0.33 30.16
N LEU A 72 -26.03 -0.18 29.67
CA LEU A 72 -25.66 -1.59 29.75
C LEU A 72 -24.50 -1.87 30.71
N ILE A 73 -23.60 -0.92 30.91
CA ILE A 73 -22.43 -1.06 31.78
C ILE A 73 -22.68 -0.39 33.13
N ASP A 74 -22.37 -1.10 34.21
CA ASP A 74 -22.37 -0.58 35.58
C ASP A 74 -20.96 -0.70 36.19
N MET A 75 -20.23 0.42 36.19
CA MET A 75 -18.86 0.49 36.71
C MET A 75 -18.73 0.15 38.19
N SER A 76 -19.81 0.26 38.98
CA SER A 76 -19.76 -0.13 40.40
C SER A 76 -19.49 -1.62 40.63
N ARG A 77 -19.73 -2.44 39.59
CA ARG A 77 -19.50 -3.89 39.59
C ARG A 77 -18.28 -4.29 38.77
N HIS A 78 -17.69 -3.37 38.02
CA HIS A 78 -16.60 -3.66 37.10
C HIS A 78 -15.25 -3.82 37.81
N LYS A 79 -14.55 -4.90 37.48
CA LYS A 79 -13.15 -5.16 37.86
C LYS A 79 -12.43 -5.84 36.70
N GLY A 80 -11.20 -5.45 36.43
CA GLY A 80 -10.36 -6.05 35.40
C GLY A 80 -8.89 -5.75 35.64
N GLU A 81 -7.99 -6.53 35.02
CA GLU A 81 -6.54 -6.34 35.14
C GLU A 81 -6.05 -5.05 34.45
N HIS A 82 -6.82 -4.52 33.49
CA HIS A 82 -6.48 -3.28 32.81
C HIS A 82 -6.94 -2.06 33.63
N PRO A 83 -6.07 -1.06 33.88
CA PRO A 83 -6.46 0.18 34.56
C PRO A 83 -7.59 0.90 33.84
N ARG A 84 -8.63 1.29 34.59
CA ARG A 84 -9.85 1.89 34.03
C ARG A 84 -10.44 2.92 34.97
N MET A 85 -11.09 3.95 34.44
CA MET A 85 -11.81 4.92 35.28
C MET A 85 -13.26 5.18 34.84
N GLY A 86 -13.70 4.65 33.71
CA GLY A 86 -15.09 4.76 33.30
C GLY A 86 -15.57 3.68 32.35
N ALA A 87 -16.89 3.60 32.16
CA ALA A 87 -17.54 2.65 31.27
C ALA A 87 -17.04 2.81 29.82
N LEU A 88 -16.85 4.05 29.39
CA LEU A 88 -16.01 4.43 28.26
C LEU A 88 -14.79 5.17 28.82
N ASP A 89 -13.69 4.45 28.97
CA ASP A 89 -12.45 4.91 29.64
C ASP A 89 -11.74 5.98 28.81
N VAL A 90 -11.43 5.65 27.56
CA VAL A 90 -10.81 6.59 26.61
C VAL A 90 -11.36 6.43 25.19
N CYS A 91 -11.68 7.56 24.56
CA CYS A 91 -12.14 7.67 23.17
C CYS A 91 -11.23 8.62 22.37
N PRO A 92 -10.15 8.11 21.76
CA PRO A 92 -9.25 8.90 20.92
C PRO A 92 -9.72 9.00 19.47
N PHE A 93 -9.37 10.11 18.84
CA PHE A 93 -9.53 10.39 17.41
C PHE A 93 -8.15 10.51 16.76
N ILE A 94 -7.91 9.77 15.68
CA ILE A 94 -6.59 9.65 15.03
C ILE A 94 -6.71 9.98 13.55
N PRO A 95 -5.83 10.84 13.00
CA PRO A 95 -5.83 11.12 11.57
C PRO A 95 -5.31 9.91 10.79
N VAL A 96 -6.08 9.46 9.78
CA VAL A 96 -5.65 8.37 8.88
C VAL A 96 -5.30 8.94 7.50
N ARG A 97 -6.24 9.62 6.84
CA ARG A 97 -6.03 10.12 5.47
C ARG A 97 -6.76 11.44 5.24
N GLY A 98 -6.07 12.45 4.72
CA GLY A 98 -6.67 13.73 4.36
C GLY A 98 -7.34 14.47 5.53
N VAL A 99 -6.89 14.20 6.76
CA VAL A 99 -7.38 14.81 8.00
C VAL A 99 -6.17 15.26 8.81
N SER A 100 -6.19 16.50 9.27
CA SER A 100 -5.14 17.07 10.12
C SER A 100 -5.31 16.70 11.60
N MET A 101 -4.24 16.85 12.38
CA MET A 101 -4.33 16.69 13.85
C MET A 101 -5.30 17.71 14.45
N ASP A 102 -5.32 18.94 13.94
CA ASP A 102 -6.22 20.00 14.42
C ASP A 102 -7.70 19.63 14.21
N GLU A 103 -8.04 19.04 13.06
CA GLU A 103 -9.38 18.50 12.83
C GLU A 103 -9.74 17.38 13.82
N CYS A 104 -8.79 16.51 14.17
CA CYS A 104 -8.99 15.48 15.19
C CYS A 104 -9.23 16.09 16.58
N VAL A 105 -8.51 17.16 16.93
CA VAL A 105 -8.69 17.91 18.19
C VAL A 105 -10.09 18.52 18.24
N LEU A 106 -10.57 19.11 17.14
CA LEU A 106 -11.93 19.64 17.04
C LEU A 106 -12.99 18.54 17.23
N CYS A 107 -12.77 17.35 16.65
CA CYS A 107 -13.68 16.21 16.83
C CYS A 107 -13.69 15.71 18.28
N ALA A 108 -12.53 15.64 18.94
CA ALA A 108 -12.43 15.27 20.34
C ALA A 108 -13.18 16.26 21.25
N GLN A 109 -13.07 17.57 20.96
CA GLN A 109 -13.81 18.62 21.66
C GLN A 109 -15.31 18.50 21.44
N ALA A 110 -15.75 18.32 20.19
CA ALA A 110 -17.16 18.16 19.83
C ALA A 110 -17.79 16.92 20.50
N PHE A 111 -17.09 15.78 20.46
CA PHE A 111 -17.50 14.56 21.16
C PHE A 111 -17.58 14.79 22.67
N GLY A 112 -16.54 15.37 23.28
CA GLY A 112 -16.46 15.54 24.73
C GLY A 112 -17.54 16.47 25.27
N GLN A 113 -17.81 17.58 24.57
CA GLN A 113 -18.89 18.51 24.93
C GLN A 113 -20.25 17.82 24.87
N ARG A 114 -20.58 17.19 23.73
CA ARG A 114 -21.90 16.56 23.53
C ARG A 114 -22.13 15.37 24.45
N LEU A 115 -21.11 14.54 24.67
CA LEU A 115 -21.18 13.41 25.61
C LEU A 115 -21.53 13.89 27.03
N ALA A 116 -20.85 14.94 27.48
CA ALA A 116 -21.07 15.51 28.79
C ALA A 116 -22.47 16.15 28.93
N GLU A 117 -22.94 16.85 27.88
CA GLU A 117 -24.27 17.45 27.83
C GLU A 117 -25.40 16.41 27.83
N GLU A 118 -25.23 15.30 27.10
CA GLU A 118 -26.26 14.27 26.94
C GLU A 118 -26.32 13.29 28.14
N LEU A 119 -25.18 12.90 28.69
CA LEU A 119 -25.11 11.89 29.76
C LEU A 119 -24.88 12.49 31.15
N GLY A 120 -24.50 13.76 31.25
CA GLY A 120 -24.24 14.42 32.54
C GLY A 120 -23.01 13.89 33.28
N VAL A 121 -21.98 13.47 32.55
CA VAL A 121 -20.77 12.81 33.09
C VAL A 121 -19.53 13.70 32.99
N PRO A 122 -18.54 13.55 33.89
CA PRO A 122 -17.27 14.27 33.79
C PRO A 122 -16.41 13.76 32.63
N VAL A 123 -15.96 14.69 31.77
CA VAL A 123 -15.12 14.39 30.61
C VAL A 123 -13.81 15.21 30.64
N TYR A 124 -12.69 14.53 30.41
CA TYR A 124 -11.36 15.15 30.34
C TYR A 124 -10.79 15.09 28.92
N LEU A 125 -10.08 16.16 28.53
CA LEU A 125 -9.33 16.18 27.28
C LEU A 125 -7.87 15.74 27.50
N TYR A 126 -7.37 14.83 26.64
CA TYR A 126 -5.99 14.35 26.70
C TYR A 126 -5.25 14.42 25.36
N GLY A 127 -3.95 14.09 25.38
CA GLY A 127 -3.12 14.05 24.17
C GLY A 127 -2.95 15.44 23.58
N GLU A 128 -3.10 15.55 22.27
CA GLU A 128 -3.02 16.83 21.55
C GLU A 128 -4.22 17.74 21.84
N ALA A 129 -5.31 17.20 22.39
CA ALA A 129 -6.48 18.00 22.80
C ALA A 129 -6.39 18.53 24.25
N ALA A 130 -5.37 18.11 25.02
CA ALA A 130 -5.25 18.50 26.43
C ALA A 130 -5.03 20.01 26.60
N ARG A 131 -5.84 20.65 27.46
CA ARG A 131 -5.71 22.10 27.76
C ARG A 131 -4.53 22.41 28.69
N THR A 132 -4.10 21.44 29.48
CA THR A 132 -3.00 21.57 30.44
C THR A 132 -1.97 20.47 30.23
N ALA A 133 -0.70 20.80 30.46
CA ALA A 133 0.40 19.86 30.27
C ALA A 133 0.27 18.60 31.16
N SER A 134 -0.34 18.75 32.35
CA SER A 134 -0.60 17.65 33.28
C SER A 134 -1.59 16.61 32.76
N ARG A 135 -2.46 16.98 31.80
CA ARG A 135 -3.48 16.11 31.21
C ARG A 135 -3.06 15.50 29.88
N ARG A 136 -1.86 15.79 29.37
CA ARG A 136 -1.39 15.21 28.10
C ARG A 136 -1.30 13.68 28.16
N THR A 137 -0.83 13.13 29.28
CA THR A 137 -0.64 11.68 29.43
C THR A 137 -1.87 11.02 30.04
N LEU A 138 -2.40 10.05 29.32
CA LEU A 138 -3.58 9.31 29.77
C LEU A 138 -3.37 8.57 31.12
N PRO A 139 -2.19 7.98 31.42
CA PRO A 139 -1.93 7.42 32.74
C PRO A 139 -1.98 8.45 33.89
N ALA A 140 -1.64 9.72 33.65
CA ALA A 140 -1.73 10.76 34.67
C ALA A 140 -3.20 11.06 35.02
N ILE A 141 -4.08 11.12 34.02
CA ILE A 141 -5.51 11.30 34.26
C ILE A 141 -6.11 10.07 34.96
N ARG A 142 -5.72 8.86 34.53
CA ARG A 142 -6.19 7.59 35.10
C ARG A 142 -5.57 7.22 36.45
N ALA A 143 -4.71 8.06 37.03
CA ALA A 143 -4.09 7.78 38.32
C ALA A 143 -5.16 7.60 39.42
N GLY A 144 -5.13 6.44 40.08
CA GLY A 144 -6.13 6.05 41.08
C GLY A 144 -7.42 5.44 40.52
N GLU A 145 -7.53 5.30 39.19
CA GLU A 145 -8.62 4.57 38.52
C GLU A 145 -10.04 5.07 38.86
N TYR A 146 -11.04 4.20 38.77
CA TYR A 146 -12.44 4.48 39.11
C TYR A 146 -12.60 4.86 40.58
N GLU A 147 -11.88 4.18 41.48
CA GLU A 147 -12.00 4.31 42.93
C GLU A 147 -11.61 5.70 43.44
N ALA A 148 -10.65 6.37 42.79
CA ALA A 148 -10.21 7.70 43.19
C ALA A 148 -11.11 8.84 42.68
N LEU A 149 -12.04 8.59 41.75
CA LEU A 149 -12.82 9.65 41.10
C LEU A 149 -13.70 10.44 42.08
N ALA A 150 -14.30 9.77 43.06
CA ALA A 150 -15.18 10.43 44.04
C ALA A 150 -14.47 11.54 44.84
N GLU A 151 -13.18 11.37 45.13
CA GLU A 151 -12.37 12.39 45.80
C GLU A 151 -11.71 13.34 44.80
N LYS A 152 -11.22 12.84 43.66
CA LYS A 152 -10.59 13.68 42.63
C LYS A 152 -11.55 14.75 42.10
N LEU A 153 -12.81 14.41 41.85
CA LEU A 153 -13.81 15.36 41.32
C LEU A 153 -14.14 16.51 42.29
N LYS A 154 -13.82 16.39 43.58
CA LYS A 154 -13.99 17.48 44.56
C LYS A 154 -12.86 18.51 44.50
N GLN A 155 -11.73 18.17 43.88
CA GLN A 155 -10.54 19.01 43.83
C GLN A 155 -10.60 19.94 42.62
N THR A 156 -10.38 21.23 42.84
CA THR A 156 -10.42 22.25 41.77
C THR A 156 -9.44 21.97 40.63
N GLU A 157 -8.29 21.37 40.92
CA GLU A 157 -7.29 21.00 39.91
C GLU A 157 -7.77 19.90 38.94
N TRP A 158 -8.70 19.07 39.40
CA TRP A 158 -9.31 17.97 38.64
C TRP A 158 -10.70 18.31 38.13
N ALA A 159 -11.08 19.60 38.09
CA ALA A 159 -12.31 20.03 37.42
C ALA A 159 -12.32 19.52 35.96
N PRO A 160 -13.38 18.81 35.52
CA PRO A 160 -13.42 18.23 34.18
C PRO A 160 -13.42 19.32 33.11
N ASP A 161 -12.92 19.00 31.93
CA ASP A 161 -12.89 19.95 30.80
C ASP A 161 -14.29 20.20 30.24
N PHE A 162 -15.16 19.19 30.32
CA PHE A 162 -16.59 19.26 30.02
C PHE A 162 -17.41 18.47 31.05
N GLY A 163 -18.66 18.90 31.27
CA GLY A 163 -19.59 18.24 32.18
C GLY A 163 -19.45 18.66 33.64
N PRO A 164 -20.33 18.14 34.51
CA PRO A 164 -20.31 18.47 35.93
C PRO A 164 -19.19 17.72 36.66
N SER A 165 -18.69 18.29 37.76
CA SER A 165 -17.80 17.59 38.71
C SER A 165 -18.57 16.63 39.63
N SER A 166 -19.63 16.01 39.11
CA SER A 166 -20.47 15.06 39.83
C SER A 166 -20.01 13.63 39.55
N PHE A 167 -19.95 12.80 40.58
CA PHE A 167 -19.60 11.39 40.43
C PHE A 167 -20.84 10.57 40.04
N VAL A 168 -20.76 9.86 38.91
CA VAL A 168 -21.83 8.99 38.40
C VAL A 168 -21.39 7.52 38.59
N PRO A 169 -21.92 6.77 39.57
CA PRO A 169 -21.40 5.45 39.93
C PRO A 169 -21.45 4.40 38.81
N SER A 170 -22.48 4.42 37.97
CA SER A 170 -22.57 3.47 36.85
C SER A 170 -21.58 3.77 35.72
N TRP A 171 -21.05 5.00 35.63
CA TRP A 171 -20.24 5.45 34.50
C TRP A 171 -18.78 5.75 34.84
N GLY A 172 -18.50 6.38 35.99
CA GLY A 172 -17.18 6.95 36.28
C GLY A 172 -16.91 8.23 35.49
N ALA A 173 -15.73 8.32 34.86
CA ALA A 173 -15.32 9.46 34.05
C ALA A 173 -14.78 9.01 32.68
N THR A 174 -14.93 9.87 31.68
CA THR A 174 -14.44 9.60 30.31
C THR A 174 -13.26 10.49 29.96
N VAL A 175 -12.27 9.94 29.26
CA VAL A 175 -11.26 10.74 28.55
C VAL A 175 -11.53 10.73 27.05
N THR A 176 -11.42 11.88 26.40
CA THR A 176 -11.40 11.99 24.93
C THR A 176 -10.22 12.84 24.48
N GLY A 177 -9.73 12.63 23.28
CA GLY A 177 -8.61 13.40 22.78
C GLY A 177 -8.22 13.05 21.36
N ALA A 178 -7.19 13.73 20.88
CA ALA A 178 -6.55 13.43 19.61
C ALA A 178 -5.11 13.00 19.84
N ARG A 179 -4.64 12.04 19.04
CA ARG A 179 -3.26 11.56 19.10
C ARG A 179 -2.82 11.01 17.74
N ARG A 180 -1.51 10.85 17.59
CA ARG A 180 -0.93 10.04 16.52
C ARG A 180 -1.35 8.57 16.67
N PHE A 181 -1.14 7.82 15.59
CA PHE A 181 -1.32 6.38 15.60
C PHE A 181 -0.50 5.75 16.74
N LEU A 182 -1.12 4.84 17.48
CA LEU A 182 -0.51 4.16 18.63
C LEU A 182 -0.70 2.67 18.40
N ILE A 183 0.39 1.92 18.51
CA ILE A 183 0.36 0.48 18.36
C ILE A 183 0.37 -0.15 19.75
N ALA A 184 -0.71 -0.87 20.09
CA ALA A 184 -0.79 -1.65 21.31
C ALA A 184 -0.16 -3.03 21.05
N PHE A 185 0.95 -3.31 21.73
CA PHE A 185 1.81 -4.45 21.46
C PHE A 185 2.16 -5.18 22.76
N ASN A 186 1.67 -6.40 22.91
CA ASN A 186 1.89 -7.22 24.10
C ASN A 186 2.91 -8.33 23.79
N ILE A 187 3.96 -8.44 24.59
CA ILE A 187 4.97 -9.48 24.46
C ILE A 187 4.71 -10.58 25.49
N ASN A 188 4.64 -11.81 25.03
CA ASN A 188 4.26 -12.98 25.84
C ASN A 188 5.47 -13.56 26.56
N LEU A 189 5.34 -13.83 27.86
CA LEU A 189 6.40 -14.39 28.70
C LEU A 189 5.86 -15.54 29.54
N LEU A 190 6.56 -16.68 29.57
CA LEU A 190 6.30 -17.72 30.59
C LEU A 190 7.00 -17.30 31.88
N SER A 191 6.37 -16.38 32.61
CA SER A 191 6.90 -15.78 33.84
C SER A 191 5.77 -15.37 34.78
N THR A 192 6.11 -14.77 35.93
CA THR A 192 5.10 -14.17 36.82
C THR A 192 4.76 -12.74 36.40
N LYS A 193 3.61 -12.24 36.86
CA LYS A 193 3.18 -10.84 36.67
C LYS A 193 4.24 -9.84 37.15
N GLU A 194 4.89 -10.11 38.28
CA GLU A 194 5.90 -9.23 38.87
C GLU A 194 7.16 -9.16 37.99
N GLN A 195 7.56 -10.28 37.40
CA GLN A 195 8.70 -10.34 36.48
C GLN A 195 8.39 -9.62 35.17
N ALA A 196 7.21 -9.85 34.59
CA ALA A 196 6.76 -9.11 33.42
C ALA A 196 6.67 -7.60 33.71
N HIS A 197 6.15 -7.21 34.88
CA HIS A 197 6.09 -5.80 35.27
C HIS A 197 7.47 -5.19 35.47
N ARG A 198 8.41 -5.95 36.04
CA ARG A 198 9.81 -5.54 36.18
C ARG A 198 10.44 -5.23 34.81
N ILE A 199 10.21 -6.08 33.80
CA ILE A 199 10.71 -5.86 32.44
C ILE A 199 10.05 -4.60 31.84
N ALA A 200 8.73 -4.48 31.96
CA ALA A 200 8.00 -3.30 31.46
C ALA A 200 8.52 -1.98 32.05
N LEU A 201 8.91 -1.98 33.34
CA LEU A 201 9.52 -0.84 34.02
C LEU A 201 10.91 -0.48 33.49
N ASN A 202 11.69 -1.45 33.02
CA ASN A 202 13.01 -1.22 32.44
C ASN A 202 12.89 -0.68 31.00
N LEU A 203 11.88 -1.11 30.26
CA LEU A 203 11.67 -0.73 28.86
C LEU A 203 11.01 0.63 28.70
N ARG A 204 9.91 0.89 29.42
CA ARG A 204 9.07 2.08 29.19
C ARG A 204 9.81 3.39 29.50
N GLU A 205 9.51 4.45 28.75
CA GLU A 205 10.22 5.73 28.83
C GLU A 205 10.24 6.33 30.25
N GLN A 206 9.11 6.26 30.96
CA GLN A 206 8.99 6.75 32.34
C GLN A 206 9.86 5.97 33.34
N GLY A 207 10.26 4.75 32.98
CA GLY A 207 11.03 3.86 33.81
C GLY A 207 10.35 3.55 35.15
N ARG A 208 11.17 3.52 36.21
CA ARG A 208 10.76 3.29 37.61
C ARG A 208 10.43 4.59 38.37
N GLY A 209 10.67 5.73 37.76
CA GLY A 209 10.51 7.05 38.36
C GLY A 209 11.27 8.11 37.56
N LYS A 210 11.15 9.38 37.96
CA LYS A 210 11.76 10.51 37.22
C LYS A 210 13.29 10.40 37.09
N ASP A 211 13.95 9.80 38.08
CA ASP A 211 15.41 9.70 38.15
C ASP A 211 15.97 8.40 37.53
N GLN A 212 15.08 7.48 37.11
CA GLN A 212 15.46 6.19 36.52
C GLN A 212 14.55 5.90 35.32
N PRO A 213 14.75 6.61 34.18
CA PRO A 213 14.02 6.36 32.95
C PRO A 213 14.37 5.00 32.35
N GLY A 214 13.46 4.42 31.59
CA GLY A 214 13.71 3.17 30.86
C GLY A 214 14.50 3.39 29.57
N CYS A 215 14.80 2.29 28.87
CA CYS A 215 15.66 2.31 27.69
C CYS A 215 14.95 2.81 26.42
N LEU A 216 13.63 2.61 26.28
CA LEU A 216 12.89 2.93 25.06
C LEU A 216 12.16 4.27 25.17
N LYS A 217 12.38 5.15 24.19
CA LYS A 217 11.64 6.41 24.06
C LYS A 217 10.29 6.17 23.43
N LYS A 218 9.29 6.99 23.76
CA LYS A 218 7.93 6.89 23.20
C LYS A 218 7.27 5.52 23.40
N VAL A 219 7.70 4.77 24.41
CA VAL A 219 7.09 3.50 24.82
C VAL A 219 6.51 3.66 26.22
N GLN A 220 5.24 3.32 26.37
CA GLN A 220 4.62 3.11 27.67
C GLN A 220 4.39 1.62 27.86
N GLY A 221 4.38 1.14 29.10
CA GLY A 221 4.10 -0.26 29.35
C GLY A 221 3.89 -0.62 30.81
N ILE A 222 3.24 -1.75 30.99
CA ILE A 222 2.98 -2.42 32.28
C ILE A 222 3.09 -3.94 32.09
N GLY A 223 3.06 -4.67 33.19
CA GLY A 223 3.06 -6.13 33.18
C GLY A 223 1.76 -6.62 33.78
N TRP A 224 1.13 -7.59 33.14
CA TRP A 224 -0.10 -8.21 33.63
C TRP A 224 -0.06 -9.73 33.37
N TYR A 225 -1.12 -10.40 33.80
CA TYR A 225 -1.31 -11.84 33.64
C TYR A 225 -2.65 -12.11 32.96
N LEU A 226 -2.66 -12.99 31.96
CA LEU A 226 -3.87 -13.48 31.30
C LEU A 226 -4.23 -14.83 31.93
N GLU A 227 -5.27 -14.86 32.76
CA GLU A 227 -5.72 -16.07 33.44
C GLU A 227 -6.18 -17.15 32.45
N GLU A 228 -6.91 -16.74 31.41
CA GLU A 228 -7.45 -17.63 30.37
C GLU A 228 -6.37 -18.26 29.48
N LYS A 229 -5.16 -17.70 29.46
CA LYS A 229 -4.00 -18.23 28.73
C LYS A 229 -2.91 -18.79 29.64
N ASN A 230 -3.05 -18.62 30.96
CA ASN A 230 -2.03 -18.99 31.96
C ASN A 230 -0.64 -18.42 31.60
N LEU A 231 -0.59 -17.13 31.27
CA LEU A 231 0.56 -16.47 30.64
C LEU A 231 0.73 -15.03 31.11
N ALA A 232 1.95 -14.60 31.40
CA ALA A 232 2.27 -13.20 31.68
C ALA A 232 2.56 -12.42 30.39
N GLN A 233 2.27 -11.12 30.39
CA GLN A 233 2.61 -10.25 29.26
C GLN A 233 3.27 -8.96 29.72
N VAL A 234 4.26 -8.51 28.94
CA VAL A 234 4.71 -7.12 28.93
C VAL A 234 3.81 -6.39 27.94
N SER A 235 2.81 -5.68 28.46
CA SER A 235 1.91 -4.88 27.63
C SER A 235 2.51 -3.52 27.37
N THR A 236 2.66 -3.17 26.09
CA THR A 236 3.26 -1.90 25.67
C THR A 236 2.37 -1.12 24.72
N ASN A 237 2.54 0.20 24.75
CA ASN A 237 2.00 1.13 23.78
C ASN A 237 3.17 1.86 23.11
N LEU A 238 3.34 1.65 21.81
CA LEU A 238 4.25 2.42 20.97
C LEU A 238 3.54 3.71 20.60
N LEU A 239 3.92 4.83 21.23
CA LEU A 239 3.33 6.15 20.98
C LEU A 239 3.79 6.74 19.65
N ASP A 240 4.96 6.32 19.17
CA ASP A 240 5.51 6.69 17.88
C ASP A 240 6.42 5.56 17.36
N PHE A 241 5.91 4.78 16.41
CA PHE A 241 6.62 3.62 15.88
C PHE A 241 7.80 4.01 14.98
N GLU A 242 7.87 5.27 14.53
CA GLU A 242 9.01 5.77 13.74
C GLU A 242 10.22 6.08 14.63
N VAL A 243 9.99 6.39 15.91
CA VAL A 243 11.04 6.60 16.91
C VAL A 243 11.47 5.28 17.54
N THR A 244 10.52 4.38 17.83
CA THR A 244 10.81 3.06 18.39
C THR A 244 9.88 2.03 17.76
N GLY A 245 10.44 1.20 16.88
CA GLY A 245 9.68 0.23 16.08
C GLY A 245 9.29 -1.03 16.86
N LEU A 246 8.38 -1.83 16.27
CA LEU A 246 7.89 -3.09 16.83
C LEU A 246 9.03 -4.07 17.15
N HIS A 247 9.95 -4.22 16.20
CA HIS A 247 11.13 -5.09 16.34
C HIS A 247 12.01 -4.64 17.51
N THR A 248 12.25 -3.33 17.70
CA THR A 248 13.06 -2.82 18.81
C THR A 248 12.43 -3.17 20.16
N VAL A 249 11.13 -2.96 20.33
CA VAL A 249 10.42 -3.31 21.57
C VAL A 249 10.51 -4.82 21.85
N TYR A 250 10.27 -5.64 20.83
CA TYR A 250 10.31 -7.10 20.97
C TYR A 250 11.70 -7.64 21.30
N GLU A 251 12.73 -7.17 20.58
CA GLU A 251 14.12 -7.61 20.76
C GLU A 251 14.69 -7.17 22.12
N GLU A 252 14.40 -5.94 22.56
CA GLU A 252 14.82 -5.48 23.89
C GLU A 252 14.05 -6.21 25.01
N THR A 253 12.78 -6.56 24.81
CA THR A 253 12.03 -7.42 25.74
C THR A 253 12.66 -8.81 25.81
N CYS A 254 13.03 -9.39 24.65
CA CYS A 254 13.74 -10.67 24.60
C CYS A 254 15.06 -10.62 25.37
N ARG A 255 15.85 -9.54 25.21
CA ARG A 255 17.11 -9.34 25.91
C ARG A 255 16.92 -9.25 27.43
N GLU A 256 16.03 -8.39 27.91
CA GLU A 256 15.74 -8.24 29.34
C GLU A 256 15.20 -9.54 29.97
N ALA A 257 14.39 -10.30 29.22
CA ALA A 257 13.90 -11.59 29.67
C ALA A 257 15.02 -12.65 29.75
N GLN A 258 15.94 -12.67 28.79
CA GLN A 258 17.11 -13.56 28.78
C GLN A 258 18.03 -13.31 29.98
N GLU A 259 18.22 -12.05 30.39
CA GLU A 259 18.98 -11.70 31.60
C GLU A 259 18.38 -12.31 32.88
N LEU A 260 17.06 -12.54 32.88
CA LEU A 260 16.33 -13.19 33.97
C LEU A 260 16.07 -14.68 33.73
N SER A 261 16.61 -15.26 32.64
CA SER A 261 16.35 -16.65 32.21
C SER A 261 14.87 -16.96 32.00
N LEU A 262 14.11 -15.99 31.48
CA LEU A 262 12.68 -16.12 31.20
C LEU A 262 12.45 -16.25 29.68
N PRO A 263 11.64 -17.21 29.22
CA PRO A 263 11.37 -17.37 27.79
C PRO A 263 10.28 -16.41 27.32
N VAL A 264 10.55 -15.73 26.20
CA VAL A 264 9.54 -15.00 25.40
C VAL A 264 8.92 -15.97 24.41
N VAL A 265 7.59 -15.96 24.30
CA VAL A 265 6.81 -16.93 23.49
C VAL A 265 5.89 -16.22 22.51
N GLY A 266 6.47 -15.29 21.75
CA GLY A 266 5.77 -14.50 20.74
C GLY A 266 5.10 -13.25 21.31
N SER A 267 4.14 -12.71 20.58
CA SER A 267 3.49 -11.45 20.91
C SER A 267 2.08 -11.36 20.33
N GLN A 268 1.38 -10.29 20.68
CA GLN A 268 0.05 -9.98 20.20
C GLN A 268 -0.04 -8.48 19.89
N LEU A 269 -0.50 -8.15 18.70
CA LEU A 269 -1.02 -6.82 18.41
C LEU A 269 -2.48 -6.75 18.89
N VAL A 270 -2.84 -5.65 19.53
CA VAL A 270 -4.22 -5.35 19.96
C VAL A 270 -4.76 -4.27 19.02
N GLY A 271 -5.89 -4.53 18.37
CA GLY A 271 -6.44 -3.65 17.35
C GLY A 271 -5.66 -3.70 16.01
N LEU A 272 -5.61 -2.55 15.32
CA LEU A 272 -5.02 -2.40 14.00
C LEU A 272 -3.56 -1.93 14.04
N VAL A 273 -2.84 -2.11 12.93
CA VAL A 273 -1.45 -1.69 12.76
C VAL A 273 -1.24 -1.01 11.40
N PRO A 274 -0.41 0.04 11.29
CA PRO A 274 -0.04 0.62 10.01
C PRO A 274 0.91 -0.32 9.27
N LEU A 275 0.75 -0.46 7.96
CA LEU A 275 1.59 -1.30 7.11
C LEU A 275 3.07 -0.96 7.29
N LYS A 276 3.41 0.34 7.31
CA LYS A 276 4.78 0.83 7.51
C LYS A 276 5.44 0.27 8.76
N ALA A 277 4.72 0.14 9.88
CA ALA A 277 5.30 -0.37 11.13
C ALA A 277 5.76 -1.84 11.00
N LEU A 278 5.04 -2.64 10.22
CA LEU A 278 5.43 -4.02 9.90
C LEU A 278 6.55 -4.05 8.86
N LEU A 279 6.50 -3.21 7.83
CA LEU A 279 7.54 -3.16 6.80
C LEU A 279 8.89 -2.71 7.35
N ASP A 280 8.92 -1.70 8.23
CA ASP A 280 10.13 -1.24 8.93
C ASP A 280 10.72 -2.38 9.78
N ALA A 281 9.88 -3.19 10.43
CA ALA A 281 10.32 -4.39 11.13
C ALA A 281 10.83 -5.49 10.19
N ALA A 282 10.24 -5.63 9.00
CA ALA A 282 10.72 -6.58 8.00
C ALA A 282 12.12 -6.20 7.50
N ASP A 283 12.36 -4.92 7.24
CA ASP A 283 13.67 -4.41 6.82
C ASP A 283 14.73 -4.69 7.88
N PHE A 284 14.42 -4.43 9.16
CA PHE A 284 15.31 -4.74 10.27
C PHE A 284 15.73 -6.22 10.29
N TYR A 285 14.77 -7.16 10.20
CA TYR A 285 15.09 -8.59 10.20
C TYR A 285 15.80 -9.03 8.92
N CYS A 286 15.46 -8.45 7.76
CA CYS A 286 16.19 -8.74 6.52
C CYS A 286 17.65 -8.31 6.59
N GLU A 287 17.93 -7.13 7.16
CA GLU A 287 19.30 -6.64 7.36
C GLU A 287 20.05 -7.49 8.39
N LYS A 288 19.46 -7.69 9.57
CA LYS A 288 20.07 -8.45 10.69
C LYS A 288 20.39 -9.89 10.31
N GLU A 289 19.53 -10.54 9.51
CA GLU A 289 19.66 -11.96 9.14
C GLU A 289 20.21 -12.16 7.73
N ASN A 290 20.61 -11.07 7.05
CA ASN A 290 21.13 -11.08 5.67
C ASN A 290 20.19 -11.81 4.68
N LEU A 291 18.90 -11.54 4.78
CA LEU A 291 17.86 -12.11 3.93
C LEU A 291 17.57 -11.20 2.73
N PHE A 292 17.01 -11.81 1.68
CA PHE A 292 16.53 -11.09 0.51
C PHE A 292 15.07 -11.46 0.26
N VAL A 293 14.16 -10.61 0.74
CA VAL A 293 12.71 -10.80 0.67
C VAL A 293 12.11 -9.58 -0.03
N LEU A 294 11.65 -9.75 -1.27
CA LEU A 294 11.13 -8.66 -2.09
C LEU A 294 9.62 -8.44 -1.89
N GLU A 295 8.85 -9.51 -2.03
CA GLU A 295 7.39 -9.45 -2.01
C GLU A 295 6.88 -8.98 -0.64
N GLU A 296 5.99 -7.99 -0.65
CA GLU A 296 5.41 -7.40 0.55
C GLU A 296 4.74 -8.44 1.45
N GLU A 297 3.98 -9.38 0.86
CA GLU A 297 3.33 -10.46 1.59
C GLU A 297 4.35 -11.33 2.33
N HIS A 298 5.49 -11.63 1.70
CA HIS A 298 6.55 -12.42 2.32
C HIS A 298 7.27 -11.65 3.44
N ARG A 299 7.43 -10.32 3.27
CA ARG A 299 7.97 -9.45 4.33
C ARG A 299 7.06 -9.42 5.55
N ILE A 300 5.75 -9.32 5.35
CA ILE A 300 4.77 -9.41 6.45
C ILE A 300 4.83 -10.79 7.10
N ARG A 301 4.87 -11.87 6.31
CA ARG A 301 4.99 -13.24 6.82
C ARG A 301 6.26 -13.45 7.65
N LEU A 302 7.39 -12.87 7.23
CA LEU A 302 8.65 -12.90 7.98
C LEU A 302 8.46 -12.25 9.35
N VAL A 303 7.88 -11.05 9.40
CA VAL A 303 7.67 -10.31 10.66
C VAL A 303 6.69 -11.01 11.59
N VAL A 304 5.58 -11.53 11.05
CA VAL A 304 4.62 -12.34 11.82
C VAL A 304 5.34 -13.52 12.49
N SER A 305 6.20 -14.21 11.76
CA SER A 305 6.98 -15.32 12.29
C SER A 305 8.04 -14.89 13.31
N ARG A 306 8.75 -13.78 13.08
CA ARG A 306 9.83 -13.31 13.98
C ARG A 306 9.31 -12.76 15.31
N LEU A 307 8.24 -11.98 15.25
CA LEU A 307 7.59 -11.42 16.43
C LEU A 307 6.61 -12.41 17.08
N GLY A 308 6.24 -13.49 16.38
CA GLY A 308 5.25 -14.45 16.84
C GLY A 308 3.87 -13.82 17.04
N LEU A 309 3.43 -12.98 16.09
CA LEU A 309 2.17 -12.21 16.15
C LEU A 309 0.92 -13.11 16.17
N ASP A 310 1.07 -14.37 15.76
CA ASP A 310 0.05 -15.40 15.69
C ASP A 310 -0.01 -16.30 16.93
N SER A 311 0.74 -15.98 17.98
CA SER A 311 0.92 -16.82 19.18
C SER A 311 -0.36 -17.06 20.00
N LEU A 312 -1.26 -16.07 20.09
CA LEU A 312 -2.52 -16.18 20.84
C LEU A 312 -3.75 -16.42 19.95
N SER A 313 -3.70 -15.88 18.74
CA SER A 313 -4.74 -15.98 17.71
C SER A 313 -4.09 -15.78 16.34
N PRO A 314 -4.60 -16.38 15.25
CA PRO A 314 -4.07 -16.15 13.91
C PRO A 314 -4.00 -14.66 13.57
N PHE A 315 -2.85 -14.22 13.05
CA PHE A 315 -2.72 -12.86 12.52
C PHE A 315 -3.14 -12.85 11.05
N ASN A 316 -4.28 -12.22 10.74
CA ASN A 316 -4.74 -12.04 9.37
C ASN A 316 -4.39 -10.61 8.88
N PRO A 317 -3.37 -10.43 8.03
CA PRO A 317 -2.94 -9.10 7.59
C PRO A 317 -4.06 -8.27 6.95
N LYS A 318 -4.97 -8.92 6.21
CA LYS A 318 -6.09 -8.24 5.52
C LYS A 318 -7.12 -7.64 6.46
N GLU A 319 -7.16 -8.09 7.71
CA GLU A 319 -8.10 -7.65 8.73
C GLU A 319 -7.43 -6.81 9.82
N ARG A 320 -6.10 -6.71 9.82
CA ARG A 320 -5.32 -6.04 10.89
C ARG A 320 -4.52 -4.86 10.38
N ILE A 321 -4.23 -4.79 9.08
CA ILE A 321 -3.49 -3.69 8.46
C ILE A 321 -4.47 -2.66 7.90
N ILE A 322 -4.30 -1.41 8.31
CA ILE A 322 -5.25 -0.32 8.01
C ILE A 322 -5.33 -0.03 6.52
N GLU A 323 -4.17 0.05 5.87
CA GLU A 323 -4.05 0.33 4.45
C GLU A 323 -4.70 -0.75 3.58
N TYR A 324 -4.80 -1.99 4.10
CA TYR A 324 -5.50 -3.09 3.43
C TYR A 324 -7.01 -3.06 3.68
N LEU A 325 -7.43 -2.67 4.88
CA LEU A 325 -8.85 -2.56 5.27
C LEU A 325 -9.55 -1.38 4.57
N VAL A 326 -8.84 -0.28 4.36
CA VAL A 326 -9.39 0.94 3.76
C VAL A 326 -8.50 1.39 2.60
N PRO A 327 -8.54 0.70 1.45
CA PRO A 327 -7.73 1.06 0.29
C PRO A 327 -7.93 2.52 -0.11
N ASP A 328 -6.92 3.10 -0.77
CA ASP A 328 -6.94 4.48 -1.28
C ASP A 328 -7.96 4.75 -2.40
N SER A 329 -8.85 3.81 -2.70
CA SER A 329 -9.88 3.95 -3.72
C SER A 329 -10.83 5.09 -3.36
N GLY A 330 -10.65 6.23 -4.04
CA GLY A 330 -11.67 7.24 -4.19
C GLY A 330 -12.94 6.63 -4.82
N HIS A 331 -14.03 7.39 -4.85
CA HIS A 331 -15.32 6.94 -5.36
C HIS A 331 -15.35 6.48 -6.85
N GLU A 332 -14.22 6.46 -7.55
CA GLU A 332 -14.07 5.95 -8.92
C GLU A 332 -13.10 4.76 -8.96
N GLN A 333 -13.45 3.72 -9.72
CA GLN A 333 -12.60 2.53 -9.88
C GLN A 333 -11.29 2.90 -10.57
N SER A 334 -10.17 2.63 -9.90
CA SER A 334 -8.82 2.76 -10.45
C SER A 334 -8.70 2.06 -11.82
N LEU A 335 -7.94 2.66 -12.74
CA LEU A 335 -7.64 2.07 -14.04
C LEU A 335 -6.75 0.82 -13.90
N VAL A 336 -5.88 0.78 -12.89
CA VAL A 336 -4.95 -0.34 -12.70
C VAL A 336 -5.64 -1.59 -12.15
N ASP A 337 -6.78 -1.43 -11.50
CA ASP A 337 -7.61 -2.55 -11.02
C ASP A 337 -8.45 -3.20 -12.14
N LYS A 338 -8.55 -2.55 -13.31
CA LYS A 338 -9.35 -3.07 -14.42
C LYS A 338 -8.62 -4.22 -15.14
N PRO A 339 -9.36 -5.21 -15.68
CA PRO A 339 -8.76 -6.20 -16.55
C PRO A 339 -8.02 -5.54 -17.73
N LEU A 340 -6.85 -6.08 -18.11
CA LEU A 340 -6.02 -5.51 -19.17
C LEU A 340 -6.78 -5.24 -20.48
N CYS A 341 -7.67 -6.17 -20.89
CA CYS A 341 -8.51 -5.97 -22.07
C CYS A 341 -9.46 -4.77 -21.94
N THR A 342 -9.95 -4.49 -20.74
CA THR A 342 -10.79 -3.33 -20.45
C THR A 342 -9.97 -2.05 -20.53
N PHE A 343 -8.80 -1.99 -19.89
CA PHE A 343 -7.89 -0.85 -19.97
C PHE A 343 -7.55 -0.49 -21.43
N ILE A 344 -7.18 -1.48 -22.25
CA ILE A 344 -6.84 -1.26 -23.68
C ILE A 344 -8.04 -0.71 -24.46
N ARG A 345 -9.26 -1.24 -24.22
CA ARG A 345 -10.47 -0.77 -24.89
C ARG A 345 -10.84 0.65 -24.47
N GLU A 346 -10.64 1.00 -23.20
CA GLU A 346 -10.89 2.36 -22.70
C GLU A 346 -9.90 3.38 -23.27
N VAL A 347 -8.62 3.03 -23.39
CA VAL A 347 -7.62 3.86 -24.09
C VAL A 347 -8.04 4.13 -25.55
N GLY A 348 -8.65 3.15 -26.21
CA GLY A 348 -9.17 3.28 -27.58
C GLY A 348 -10.57 3.89 -27.68
N ALA A 349 -11.22 4.22 -26.56
CA ALA A 349 -12.58 4.73 -26.54
C ALA A 349 -12.64 6.22 -26.90
N ARG A 350 -13.84 6.72 -27.23
CA ARG A 350 -14.09 8.15 -27.45
C ARG A 350 -14.27 8.88 -26.11
N THR A 351 -13.28 8.77 -25.23
CA THR A 351 -13.20 9.47 -23.94
C THR A 351 -11.92 10.32 -23.91
N ALA A 352 -11.86 11.26 -22.97
CA ALA A 352 -10.70 12.15 -22.85
C ALA A 352 -9.58 11.56 -21.96
N ALA A 353 -9.90 10.55 -21.15
CA ALA A 353 -8.99 9.73 -20.36
C ALA A 353 -9.53 8.28 -20.30
N PRO A 354 -8.69 7.24 -20.10
CA PRO A 354 -7.22 7.28 -20.04
C PRO A 354 -6.57 7.65 -21.38
N GLY A 355 -5.37 8.27 -21.32
CA GLY A 355 -4.71 8.85 -22.50
C GLY A 355 -3.25 8.42 -22.66
N GLY A 356 -2.50 9.21 -23.44
CA GLY A 356 -1.10 8.93 -23.76
C GLY A 356 -0.17 8.89 -22.53
N GLY A 357 -0.45 9.68 -21.49
CA GLY A 357 0.30 9.66 -20.24
C GLY A 357 0.10 8.36 -19.46
N SER A 358 -1.16 7.93 -19.26
CA SER A 358 -1.48 6.63 -18.66
C SER A 358 -0.82 5.46 -19.39
N VAL A 359 -0.81 5.45 -20.74
CA VAL A 359 -0.15 4.39 -21.53
C VAL A 359 1.37 4.45 -21.40
N ALA A 360 1.95 5.65 -21.32
CA ALA A 360 3.38 5.81 -21.09
C ALA A 360 3.80 5.23 -19.72
N ALA A 361 3.02 5.52 -18.68
CA ALA A 361 3.22 4.98 -17.33
C ALA A 361 3.10 3.45 -17.31
N ALA A 362 2.04 2.91 -17.89
CA ALA A 362 1.84 1.46 -17.99
C ALA A 362 2.98 0.76 -18.77
N SER A 363 3.45 1.37 -19.86
CA SER A 363 4.58 0.84 -20.64
C SER A 363 5.89 0.85 -19.85
N ALA A 364 6.16 1.93 -19.12
CA ALA A 364 7.33 2.02 -18.26
C ALA A 364 7.29 1.00 -17.12
N ALA A 365 6.12 0.84 -16.47
CA ALA A 365 5.91 -0.14 -15.40
C ALA A 365 6.17 -1.56 -15.89
N MET A 366 5.61 -1.96 -17.05
CA MET A 366 5.90 -3.25 -17.67
C MET A 366 7.39 -3.43 -17.99
N GLY A 367 8.07 -2.37 -18.42
CA GLY A 367 9.51 -2.39 -18.67
C GLY A 367 10.33 -2.65 -17.40
N ALA A 368 10.01 -1.97 -16.31
CA ALA A 368 10.63 -2.19 -15.01
C ALA A 368 10.33 -3.61 -14.48
N ALA A 369 9.09 -4.09 -14.61
CA ALA A 369 8.69 -5.44 -14.22
C ALA A 369 9.49 -6.53 -14.97
N LEU A 370 9.69 -6.38 -16.29
CA LEU A 370 10.48 -7.33 -17.08
C LEU A 370 11.96 -7.34 -16.65
N ALA A 371 12.53 -6.17 -16.35
CA ALA A 371 13.91 -6.10 -15.83
C ALA A 371 14.03 -6.75 -14.44
N SER A 372 13.05 -6.51 -13.55
CA SER A 372 12.98 -7.19 -12.24
C SER A 372 12.90 -8.71 -12.41
N MET A 373 12.02 -9.19 -13.30
CA MET A 373 11.86 -10.60 -13.63
C MET A 373 13.15 -11.22 -14.18
N ALA A 374 13.86 -10.54 -15.09
CA ALA A 374 15.13 -11.03 -15.61
C ALA A 374 16.20 -11.17 -14.52
N GLY A 375 16.24 -10.22 -13.57
CA GLY A 375 17.09 -10.33 -12.37
C GLY A 375 16.70 -11.53 -11.50
N LEU A 376 15.40 -11.71 -11.23
CA LEU A 376 14.88 -12.87 -10.47
C LEU A 376 15.16 -14.21 -11.16
N MET A 377 15.12 -14.27 -12.50
CA MET A 377 15.48 -15.45 -13.27
C MET A 377 16.98 -15.78 -13.23
N THR A 378 17.79 -14.82 -12.77
CA THR A 378 19.22 -14.98 -12.51
C THR A 378 19.49 -15.31 -11.03
N TYR A 379 18.70 -14.75 -10.12
CA TYR A 379 18.81 -14.98 -8.68
C TYR A 379 18.41 -16.40 -8.24
N GLY A 380 19.02 -16.91 -7.16
CA GLY A 380 18.63 -18.17 -6.50
C GLY A 380 18.97 -19.47 -7.25
N ARG A 381 19.48 -19.41 -8.48
CA ARG A 381 19.94 -20.60 -9.23
C ARG A 381 21.42 -20.84 -8.98
N ARG A 382 21.78 -22.10 -8.69
CA ARG A 382 23.17 -22.53 -8.44
C ARG A 382 24.18 -22.05 -9.49
N GLN A 383 23.80 -22.03 -10.76
CA GLN A 383 24.69 -21.58 -11.85
C GLN A 383 25.08 -20.09 -11.76
N PHE A 384 24.31 -19.28 -11.01
CA PHE A 384 24.47 -17.84 -10.87
C PHE A 384 24.79 -17.43 -9.42
N GLU A 385 25.21 -18.37 -8.57
CA GLU A 385 25.51 -18.09 -7.15
C GLU A 385 26.57 -16.98 -6.96
N HIS A 386 27.55 -16.91 -7.86
CA HIS A 386 28.56 -15.84 -7.88
C HIS A 386 27.98 -14.43 -8.17
N LEU A 387 26.74 -14.34 -8.63
CA LEU A 387 26.01 -13.10 -8.89
C LEU A 387 24.97 -12.79 -7.80
N ASP A 388 24.86 -13.59 -6.73
CA ASP A 388 23.82 -13.42 -5.71
C ASP A 388 23.80 -12.00 -5.13
N ALA A 389 24.94 -11.53 -4.63
CA ALA A 389 25.08 -10.17 -4.10
C ALA A 389 24.77 -9.09 -5.15
N THR A 390 25.15 -9.31 -6.40
CA THR A 390 24.83 -8.41 -7.52
C THR A 390 23.33 -8.35 -7.76
N MET A 391 22.65 -9.50 -7.85
CA MET A 391 21.20 -9.56 -8.07
C MET A 391 20.40 -8.97 -6.91
N ARG A 392 20.82 -9.19 -5.66
CA ARG A 392 20.21 -8.55 -4.48
C ARG A 392 20.23 -7.03 -4.54
N ARG A 393 21.25 -6.45 -5.19
CA ARG A 393 21.33 -5.00 -5.43
C ARG A 393 20.55 -4.55 -6.67
N LEU A 394 20.57 -5.33 -7.75
CA LEU A 394 20.01 -4.92 -9.05
C LEU A 394 18.48 -5.08 -9.14
N ILE A 395 17.88 -6.07 -8.46
CA ILE A 395 16.44 -6.35 -8.55
C ILE A 395 15.57 -5.30 -7.85
N PRO A 396 15.85 -4.86 -6.61
CA PRO A 396 14.95 -3.97 -5.87
C PRO A 396 14.59 -2.65 -6.57
N PRO A 397 15.53 -1.93 -7.22
CA PRO A 397 15.19 -0.70 -7.94
C PRO A 397 14.12 -0.92 -9.02
N PHE A 398 14.18 -2.03 -9.76
CA PHE A 398 13.17 -2.34 -10.78
C PHE A 398 11.83 -2.74 -10.18
N HIS A 399 11.85 -3.52 -9.10
CA HIS A 399 10.63 -3.93 -8.41
C HIS A 399 9.88 -2.70 -7.83
N ALA A 400 10.60 -1.82 -7.13
CA ALA A 400 10.05 -0.59 -6.58
C ALA A 400 9.53 0.35 -7.68
N ALA A 401 10.32 0.58 -8.72
CA ALA A 401 9.91 1.43 -9.83
C ALA A 401 8.71 0.86 -10.59
N SER A 402 8.58 -0.47 -10.72
CA SER A 402 7.40 -1.09 -11.33
C SER A 402 6.13 -0.73 -10.57
N ALA A 403 6.15 -0.80 -9.24
CA ALA A 403 5.01 -0.41 -8.41
C ALA A 403 4.73 1.10 -8.51
N GLU A 404 5.76 1.93 -8.37
CA GLU A 404 5.66 3.40 -8.46
C GLU A 404 5.08 3.84 -9.81
N LEU A 405 5.64 3.37 -10.92
CA LEU A 405 5.18 3.69 -12.28
C LEU A 405 3.74 3.21 -12.54
N THR A 406 3.32 2.12 -11.89
CA THR A 406 1.92 1.65 -11.96
C THR A 406 0.98 2.66 -11.33
N THR A 407 1.34 3.27 -10.18
CA THR A 407 0.50 4.31 -9.55
C THR A 407 0.36 5.57 -10.42
N LEU A 408 1.33 5.85 -11.30
CA LEU A 408 1.28 6.99 -12.21
C LEU A 408 0.22 6.84 -13.31
N VAL A 409 -0.28 5.64 -13.58
CA VAL A 409 -1.37 5.40 -14.55
C VAL A 409 -2.63 6.15 -14.14
N ASP A 410 -3.04 5.98 -12.87
CA ASP A 410 -4.18 6.69 -12.29
C ASP A 410 -3.87 8.15 -12.02
N ALA A 411 -2.63 8.46 -11.59
CA ALA A 411 -2.23 9.84 -11.34
C ALA A 411 -2.37 10.72 -12.61
N ASP A 412 -2.05 10.18 -13.79
CA ASP A 412 -2.23 10.89 -15.07
C ASP A 412 -3.71 11.14 -15.36
N ALA A 413 -4.54 10.11 -15.21
CA ALA A 413 -5.99 10.23 -15.44
C ALA A 413 -6.63 11.24 -14.48
N HIS A 414 -6.24 11.21 -13.20
CA HIS A 414 -6.71 12.17 -12.19
C HIS A 414 -6.21 13.60 -12.47
N ALA A 415 -4.95 13.77 -12.87
CA ALA A 415 -4.41 15.08 -13.21
C ALA A 415 -5.16 15.70 -14.40
N PHE A 416 -5.45 14.90 -15.42
CA PHE A 416 -6.22 15.35 -16.58
C PHE A 416 -7.68 15.67 -16.22
N GLN A 417 -8.33 14.82 -15.41
CA GLN A 417 -9.69 15.06 -14.93
C GLN A 417 -9.79 16.38 -14.14
N ALA A 418 -8.80 16.69 -13.29
CA ALA A 418 -8.74 17.96 -12.56
C ALA A 418 -8.69 19.17 -13.51
N CYS A 419 -7.94 19.08 -14.63
CA CYS A 419 -7.95 20.11 -15.67
C CYS A 419 -9.34 20.29 -16.30
N LEU A 420 -10.04 19.19 -16.63
CA LEU A 420 -11.39 19.24 -17.18
C LEU A 420 -12.39 19.88 -16.21
N GLU A 421 -12.30 19.55 -14.92
CA GLU A 421 -13.14 20.13 -13.87
C GLU A 421 -12.88 21.62 -13.71
N ALA A 422 -11.61 22.04 -13.73
CA ALA A 422 -11.25 23.45 -13.73
C ALA A 422 -11.85 24.20 -14.93
N MET A 423 -11.87 23.60 -16.12
CA MET A 423 -12.50 24.20 -17.31
C MET A 423 -14.03 24.35 -17.19
N LYS A 424 -14.68 23.54 -16.35
CA LYS A 424 -16.13 23.62 -16.09
C LYS A 424 -16.51 24.68 -15.05
N LEU A 425 -15.54 25.24 -14.32
CA LEU A 425 -15.83 26.27 -13.32
C LEU A 425 -16.51 27.51 -13.95
N PRO A 426 -17.40 28.20 -13.19
CA PRO A 426 -18.05 29.42 -13.64
C PRO A 426 -17.06 30.48 -14.13
N LYS A 427 -17.55 31.41 -14.97
CA LYS A 427 -16.76 32.50 -15.55
C LYS A 427 -17.50 33.84 -15.53
N ASN A 428 -18.49 33.95 -14.64
CA ASN A 428 -19.48 35.01 -14.66
C ASN A 428 -18.95 36.28 -13.99
N THR A 429 -18.26 36.13 -12.86
CA THR A 429 -17.62 37.25 -12.14
C THR A 429 -16.10 37.32 -12.39
N PRO A 430 -15.44 38.45 -12.11
CA PRO A 430 -13.98 38.53 -12.09
C PRO A 430 -13.35 37.49 -11.13
N GLU A 431 -13.95 37.32 -9.95
CA GLU A 431 -13.52 36.34 -8.93
C GLU A 431 -13.66 34.90 -9.44
N ASP A 432 -14.75 34.57 -10.15
CA ASP A 432 -14.93 33.26 -10.80
C ASP A 432 -13.83 32.99 -11.83
N ARG A 433 -13.47 34.01 -12.62
CA ARG A 433 -12.43 33.88 -13.65
C ARG A 433 -11.05 33.67 -13.04
N GLU A 434 -10.72 34.38 -11.96
CA GLU A 434 -9.48 34.20 -11.22
C GLU A 434 -9.40 32.82 -10.58
N ARG A 435 -10.47 32.39 -9.88
CA ARG A 435 -10.54 31.05 -9.28
C ARG A 435 -10.42 29.95 -10.32
N ARG A 436 -11.09 30.11 -11.46
CA ARG A 436 -10.99 29.19 -12.60
C ARG A 436 -9.57 29.15 -13.17
N ALA A 437 -8.93 30.29 -13.37
CA ALA A 437 -7.56 30.37 -13.90
C ALA A 437 -6.56 29.71 -12.93
N ALA A 438 -6.68 29.98 -11.63
CA ALA A 438 -5.85 29.37 -10.60
C ALA A 438 -6.02 27.84 -10.56
N ALA A 439 -7.27 27.36 -10.57
CA ALA A 439 -7.55 25.93 -10.60
C ALA A 439 -7.01 25.24 -11.87
N LEU A 440 -7.08 25.90 -13.02
CA LEU A 440 -6.54 25.37 -14.28
C LEU A 440 -5.01 25.32 -14.25
N GLN A 441 -4.34 26.37 -13.76
CA GLN A 441 -2.88 26.37 -13.63
C GLN A 441 -2.40 25.29 -12.66
N GLU A 442 -3.11 25.08 -11.55
CA GLU A 442 -2.81 23.99 -10.62
C GLU A 442 -3.01 22.61 -11.25
N GLY A 443 -4.10 22.41 -12.00
CA GLY A 443 -4.33 21.19 -12.77
C GLY A 443 -3.21 20.91 -13.77
N LEU A 444 -2.79 21.94 -14.53
CA LEU A 444 -1.70 21.85 -15.50
C LEU A 444 -0.35 21.52 -14.84
N ARG A 445 -0.05 22.11 -13.68
CA ARG A 445 1.16 21.75 -12.90
C ARG A 445 1.17 20.27 -12.54
N ARG A 446 0.04 19.70 -12.12
CA ARG A 446 -0.07 18.25 -11.85
C ARG A 446 0.06 17.41 -13.11
N ALA A 447 -0.57 17.83 -14.21
CA ALA A 447 -0.48 17.16 -15.51
C ALA A 447 0.93 17.18 -16.10
N VAL A 448 1.80 18.11 -15.68
CA VAL A 448 3.23 18.12 -16.00
C VAL A 448 4.04 17.29 -15.01
N ALA A 449 3.74 17.40 -13.71
CA ALA A 449 4.49 16.74 -12.65
C ALA A 449 4.45 15.21 -12.76
N VAL A 450 3.31 14.62 -13.14
CA VAL A 450 3.16 13.16 -13.25
C VAL A 450 4.07 12.56 -14.36
N PRO A 451 4.02 13.04 -15.62
CA PRO A 451 4.99 12.63 -16.64
C PRO A 451 6.45 12.93 -16.29
N LEU A 452 6.73 14.03 -15.58
CA LEU A 452 8.09 14.34 -15.15
C LEU A 452 8.62 13.31 -14.17
N ALA A 453 7.82 12.97 -13.14
CA ALA A 453 8.15 11.91 -12.19
C ALA A 453 8.40 10.56 -12.88
N LEU A 454 7.55 10.17 -13.85
CA LEU A 454 7.77 8.98 -14.68
C LEU A 454 9.17 9.00 -15.32
N ALA A 455 9.52 10.11 -15.96
CA ALA A 455 10.79 10.24 -16.66
C ALA A 455 12.00 10.19 -15.71
N GLU A 456 11.91 10.82 -14.55
CA GLU A 456 12.94 10.80 -13.50
C GLU A 456 13.13 9.39 -12.92
N THR A 457 12.03 8.71 -12.58
CA THR A 457 12.04 7.33 -12.07
C THR A 457 12.71 6.39 -13.08
N VAL A 458 12.33 6.44 -14.36
CA VAL A 458 12.97 5.62 -15.40
C VAL A 458 14.43 6.01 -15.62
N ALA A 459 14.78 7.30 -15.57
CA ALA A 459 16.16 7.75 -15.76
C ALA A 459 17.12 7.21 -14.69
N SER A 460 16.62 6.92 -13.47
CA SER A 460 17.38 6.30 -12.39
C SER A 460 17.70 4.81 -12.65
N LEU A 461 16.90 4.12 -13.47
CA LEU A 461 17.03 2.69 -13.73
C LEU A 461 18.09 2.34 -14.79
N TRP A 462 18.49 3.30 -15.64
CA TRP A 462 19.38 2.99 -16.77
C TRP A 462 20.74 2.40 -16.39
N PRO A 463 21.47 2.91 -15.37
CA PRO A 463 22.74 2.31 -14.96
C PRO A 463 22.55 0.87 -14.45
N VAL A 464 21.49 0.64 -13.69
CA VAL A 464 21.12 -0.68 -13.13
C VAL A 464 20.78 -1.66 -14.26
N LEU A 465 20.08 -1.19 -15.29
CA LEU A 465 19.68 -2.01 -16.44
C LEU A 465 20.86 -2.39 -17.32
N GLN A 466 21.80 -1.45 -17.53
CA GLN A 466 23.02 -1.72 -18.27
C GLN A 466 23.85 -2.80 -17.57
N GLU A 467 23.97 -2.73 -16.25
CA GLU A 467 24.68 -3.74 -15.47
C GLU A 467 23.97 -5.10 -15.52
N LEU A 468 22.65 -5.12 -15.35
CA LEU A 468 21.85 -6.34 -15.46
C LEU A 468 21.97 -6.98 -16.85
N ALA A 469 22.04 -6.18 -17.92
CA ALA A 469 22.21 -6.68 -19.28
C ALA A 469 23.57 -7.35 -19.54
N LEU A 470 24.60 -7.03 -18.75
CA LEU A 470 25.94 -7.60 -18.88
C LEU A 470 26.10 -8.93 -18.14
N CYS A 471 25.42 -9.09 -16.99
CA CYS A 471 25.60 -10.26 -16.11
C CYS A 471 24.35 -11.14 -15.97
N GLY A 472 23.19 -10.67 -16.39
CA GLY A 472 21.92 -11.39 -16.27
C GLY A 472 21.86 -12.65 -17.12
N ASN A 473 20.88 -13.50 -16.81
CA ASN A 473 20.64 -14.75 -17.51
C ASN A 473 20.42 -14.51 -19.02
N LEU A 474 21.32 -15.06 -19.86
CA LEU A 474 21.25 -14.96 -21.31
C LEU A 474 19.93 -15.48 -21.91
N ALA A 475 19.25 -16.41 -21.23
CA ALA A 475 17.93 -16.89 -21.65
C ALA A 475 16.86 -15.79 -21.61
N CYS A 476 17.04 -14.75 -20.78
CA CYS A 476 16.14 -13.60 -20.66
C CYS A 476 16.54 -12.44 -21.57
N ARG A 477 17.40 -12.67 -22.58
CA ARG A 477 17.88 -11.61 -23.48
C ARG A 477 16.74 -10.91 -24.22
N SER A 478 15.74 -11.66 -24.70
CA SER A 478 14.56 -11.07 -25.34
C SER A 478 13.76 -10.21 -24.36
N ASP A 479 13.62 -10.66 -23.12
CA ASP A 479 12.87 -9.95 -22.08
C ASP A 479 13.55 -8.62 -21.73
N LEU A 480 14.89 -8.62 -21.60
CA LEU A 480 15.68 -7.42 -21.37
C LEU A 480 15.65 -6.44 -22.56
N GLN A 481 15.59 -6.93 -23.79
CA GLN A 481 15.43 -6.08 -24.98
C GLN A 481 14.07 -5.38 -24.99
N VAL A 482 13.00 -6.09 -24.65
CA VAL A 482 11.66 -5.51 -24.51
C VAL A 482 11.62 -4.55 -23.32
N ALA A 483 12.21 -4.90 -22.18
CA ALA A 483 12.31 -4.03 -21.01
C ALA A 483 12.95 -2.68 -21.35
N ALA A 484 14.09 -2.69 -22.03
CA ALA A 484 14.79 -1.47 -22.45
C ALA A 484 13.93 -0.60 -23.38
N LYS A 485 13.25 -1.21 -24.36
CA LYS A 485 12.38 -0.47 -25.29
C LYS A 485 11.09 0.03 -24.64
N ALA A 486 10.53 -0.70 -23.70
CA ALA A 486 9.34 -0.29 -22.95
C ALA A 486 9.64 0.91 -22.05
N LEU A 487 10.76 0.90 -21.33
CA LEU A 487 11.24 2.04 -20.54
C LEU A 487 11.53 3.26 -21.42
N GLU A 488 12.20 3.07 -22.57
CA GLU A 488 12.44 4.15 -23.54
C GLU A 488 11.14 4.76 -24.07
N THR A 489 10.15 3.91 -24.37
CA THR A 489 8.82 4.35 -24.84
C THR A 489 8.06 5.09 -23.74
N GLY A 490 8.20 4.69 -22.47
CA GLY A 490 7.67 5.42 -21.33
C GLY A 490 8.20 6.86 -21.26
N VAL A 491 9.52 7.03 -21.35
CA VAL A 491 10.17 8.37 -21.38
C VAL A 491 9.80 9.15 -22.65
N PHE A 492 9.60 8.46 -23.77
CA PHE A 492 9.09 9.09 -25.00
C PHE A 492 7.69 9.67 -24.78
N GLY A 493 6.77 8.89 -24.22
CA GLY A 493 5.42 9.34 -23.90
C GLY A 493 5.43 10.47 -22.87
N ALA A 494 6.20 10.33 -21.79
CA ALA A 494 6.34 11.35 -20.75
C ALA A 494 6.74 12.70 -21.35
N TYR A 495 7.74 12.72 -22.23
CA TYR A 495 8.21 13.95 -22.89
C TYR A 495 7.12 14.72 -23.61
N PHE A 496 6.33 14.05 -24.45
CA PHE A 496 5.31 14.75 -25.22
C PHE A 496 4.14 15.19 -24.33
N ASN A 497 3.84 14.46 -23.26
CA ASN A 497 2.86 14.87 -22.26
C ASN A 497 3.34 16.07 -21.42
N VAL A 498 4.63 16.16 -21.08
CA VAL A 498 5.20 17.38 -20.48
C VAL A 498 5.05 18.55 -21.45
N LEU A 499 5.56 18.41 -22.68
CA LEU A 499 5.58 19.51 -23.65
C LEU A 499 4.21 20.03 -24.05
N ILE A 500 3.19 19.18 -24.14
CA ILE A 500 1.85 19.64 -24.52
C ILE A 500 1.22 20.49 -23.41
N ASN A 501 1.40 20.10 -22.14
CA ASN A 501 0.85 20.83 -21.00
C ASN A 501 1.68 22.08 -20.63
N LEU A 502 3.02 22.05 -20.83
CA LEU A 502 3.91 23.19 -20.56
C LEU A 502 3.55 24.45 -21.37
N LYS A 503 2.96 24.27 -22.56
CA LYS A 503 2.52 25.38 -23.43
C LYS A 503 1.51 26.29 -22.72
N ASP A 504 0.63 25.71 -21.93
CA ASP A 504 -0.51 26.39 -21.30
C ASP A 504 -0.21 26.87 -19.86
N ILE A 505 0.96 26.52 -19.31
CA ILE A 505 1.43 27.07 -18.03
C ILE A 505 1.85 28.52 -18.23
N THR A 506 1.57 29.40 -17.27
CA THR A 506 1.96 30.82 -17.32
C THR A 506 3.14 31.16 -16.41
N ASP A 507 3.44 30.29 -15.46
CA ASP A 507 4.54 30.44 -14.50
C ASP A 507 5.90 30.19 -15.17
N GLY A 508 6.65 31.26 -15.44
CA GLY A 508 7.96 31.19 -16.10
C GLY A 508 9.00 30.45 -15.27
N ALA A 509 9.03 30.65 -13.94
CA ALA A 509 9.98 29.97 -13.07
C ALA A 509 9.75 28.45 -13.04
N PHE A 510 8.49 28.03 -13.04
CA PHE A 510 8.16 26.60 -13.16
C PHE A 510 8.56 26.02 -14.54
N LYS A 511 8.38 26.78 -15.62
CA LYS A 511 8.85 26.33 -16.95
C LYS A 511 10.35 26.16 -16.99
N ASP A 512 11.09 27.14 -16.49
CA ASP A 512 12.55 27.09 -16.43
C ASP A 512 13.02 25.90 -15.58
N GLN A 513 12.37 25.65 -14.43
CA GLN A 513 12.67 24.49 -13.58
C GLN A 513 12.44 23.16 -14.33
N VAL A 514 11.33 23.02 -15.05
CA VAL A 514 11.04 21.81 -15.83
C VAL A 514 12.03 21.67 -17.00
N ASP A 515 12.37 22.76 -17.67
CA ASP A 515 13.35 22.79 -18.75
C ASP A 515 14.78 22.49 -18.24
N GLU A 516 15.13 22.81 -17.00
CA GLU A 516 16.39 22.42 -16.36
C GLU A 516 16.44 20.95 -15.93
N ALA A 517 15.31 20.38 -15.50
CA ALA A 517 15.20 18.95 -15.16
C ALA A 517 15.31 18.05 -16.42
N TRP A 518 14.93 18.58 -17.59
CA TRP A 518 14.78 17.83 -18.82
C TRP A 518 16.09 17.35 -19.52
N PRO A 519 17.21 18.12 -19.57
CA PRO A 519 18.47 17.72 -20.19
C PRO A 519 19.02 16.37 -19.70
N ALA A 520 18.95 16.10 -18.39
CA ALA A 520 19.39 14.84 -17.80
C ALA A 520 18.60 13.62 -18.32
N VAL A 521 17.33 13.82 -18.68
CA VAL A 521 16.44 12.83 -19.30
C VAL A 521 16.67 12.75 -20.82
N ARG A 522 16.97 13.88 -21.47
CA ARG A 522 17.16 14.00 -22.93
C ARG A 522 18.48 13.40 -23.42
N GLU A 523 19.55 13.55 -22.66
CA GLU A 523 20.91 13.12 -23.05
C GLU A 523 21.14 11.60 -22.85
N ARG A 524 20.33 10.97 -21.99
CA ARG A 524 20.31 9.51 -21.78
C ARG A 524 19.40 8.74 -22.76
N ARG A 525 18.65 9.44 -23.62
CA ARG A 525 18.10 8.82 -24.83
C ARG A 525 19.28 8.40 -25.69
N GLY A 526 19.48 7.10 -25.90
CA GLY A 526 20.14 6.67 -27.12
C GLY A 526 19.54 7.47 -28.28
N ARG A 527 20.39 8.13 -29.09
CA ARG A 527 19.99 9.20 -30.02
C ARG A 527 18.66 8.89 -30.74
N PRO A 528 17.64 9.77 -30.71
CA PRO A 528 16.36 9.52 -31.36
C PRO A 528 16.48 9.59 -32.89
N LEU A 529 15.90 8.59 -33.56
CA LEU A 529 15.86 8.42 -35.02
C LEU A 529 14.74 9.21 -35.74
N PHE A 530 13.96 10.01 -35.02
CA PHE A 530 12.84 10.77 -35.58
C PHE A 530 12.86 12.23 -35.15
N SER A 531 13.86 12.98 -35.63
CA SER A 531 13.89 14.44 -35.57
C SER A 531 13.48 15.12 -36.88
N GLN A 532 12.78 14.41 -37.77
CA GLN A 532 12.18 15.02 -38.96
C GLN A 532 10.65 14.88 -38.98
N GLY A 533 9.99 15.99 -38.64
CA GLY A 533 8.77 16.43 -39.31
C GLY A 533 7.45 15.80 -38.91
N PHE A 534 6.88 16.24 -37.78
CA PHE A 534 5.42 16.33 -37.61
C PHE A 534 5.04 17.70 -37.03
N CYS A 535 5.30 18.74 -37.81
CA CYS A 535 4.62 20.03 -37.70
C CYS A 535 4.04 20.35 -39.07
N GLY A 536 2.81 19.89 -39.33
CA GLY A 536 2.07 20.26 -40.52
C GLY A 536 1.61 21.71 -40.42
N GLY A 537 2.27 22.60 -41.15
CA GLY A 537 1.68 23.89 -41.54
C GLY A 537 0.69 23.70 -42.70
N PRO A 538 -0.29 24.58 -42.87
CA PRO A 538 -1.25 24.47 -43.98
C PRO A 538 -0.52 24.67 -45.33
N PRO A 539 -0.92 23.97 -46.40
CA PRO A 539 -0.24 24.08 -47.69
C PRO A 539 -0.43 25.49 -48.28
N ALA A 540 0.67 26.09 -48.69
CA ALA A 540 0.69 27.38 -49.36
C ALA A 540 -0.04 27.32 -50.71
N HIS A 541 -0.80 28.38 -50.97
CA HIS A 541 -1.58 28.63 -52.18
C HIS A 541 -0.77 28.39 -53.48
N LEU A 542 -1.26 27.49 -54.32
CA LEU A 542 -0.90 27.42 -55.74
C LEU A 542 -1.72 28.47 -56.49
N GLN A 543 -1.05 29.48 -57.05
CA GLN A 543 -1.63 30.41 -58.02
C GLN A 543 -1.98 29.66 -59.33
N PRO A 544 -3.10 30.00 -59.99
CA PRO A 544 -3.43 29.44 -61.30
C PRO A 544 -2.67 30.19 -62.41
N PRO A 545 -2.25 29.53 -63.50
CA PRO A 545 -1.78 30.24 -64.68
C PRO A 545 -2.96 30.80 -65.48
N ALA A 546 -2.82 32.03 -65.95
CA ALA A 546 -3.72 32.69 -66.88
C ALA A 546 -3.78 31.95 -68.23
N GLY A 547 -4.98 31.86 -68.81
CA GLY A 547 -5.31 30.90 -69.87
C GLY A 547 -5.07 31.33 -71.31
N SER A 548 -5.52 30.48 -72.23
CA SER A 548 -6.10 30.84 -73.52
C SER A 548 -6.75 29.62 -74.20
N GLN A 549 -8.06 29.74 -74.42
CA GLN A 549 -8.82 29.37 -75.62
C GLN A 549 -8.76 27.93 -76.17
N ASP A 550 -9.87 27.22 -75.96
CA ASP A 550 -10.47 26.21 -76.84
C ASP A 550 -10.68 26.76 -78.28
N PRO A 551 -10.78 25.94 -79.35
CA PRO A 551 -11.79 24.88 -79.41
C PRO A 551 -11.47 23.58 -80.21
N GLY A 552 -12.08 22.48 -79.76
CA GLY A 552 -12.85 21.59 -80.64
C GLY A 552 -12.20 20.29 -81.11
N GLY A 553 -12.99 19.21 -81.09
CA GLY A 553 -12.78 18.05 -81.96
C GLY A 553 -12.99 16.68 -81.32
N ALA A 554 -14.02 15.99 -81.77
CA ALA A 554 -14.44 14.64 -81.39
C ALA A 554 -13.43 13.53 -81.74
N GLY A 555 -13.60 12.33 -81.14
CA GLY A 555 -13.13 11.08 -81.77
C GLY A 555 -12.82 9.92 -80.84
N ALA A 556 -13.59 8.84 -80.99
CA ALA A 556 -13.48 7.56 -80.29
C ALA A 556 -12.32 6.66 -80.77
N GLY A 557 -11.98 5.62 -79.98
CA GLY A 557 -11.40 4.38 -80.51
C GLY A 557 -10.24 3.77 -79.72
N THR A 558 -10.50 2.66 -79.03
CA THR A 558 -9.54 1.64 -78.57
C THR A 558 -9.12 0.70 -79.75
N PRO A 559 -8.35 -0.38 -79.55
CA PRO A 559 -6.94 -0.51 -79.14
C PRO A 559 -6.12 -1.37 -80.13
N ARG A 560 -4.79 -1.50 -80.00
CA ARG A 560 -4.02 -2.75 -80.33
C ARG A 560 -2.49 -2.61 -80.18
N GLY A 561 -1.91 -3.56 -79.44
CA GLY A 561 -0.80 -4.40 -79.93
C GLY A 561 0.64 -4.00 -79.59
N PRO A 562 1.57 -4.98 -79.54
CA PRO A 562 2.48 -5.10 -78.39
C PRO A 562 3.99 -5.09 -78.73
N ALA A 563 4.78 -5.19 -77.66
CA ALA A 563 6.14 -5.72 -77.57
C ALA A 563 7.32 -4.79 -77.91
N GLY A 564 8.09 -4.47 -76.86
CA GLY A 564 9.46 -3.97 -76.91
C GLY A 564 10.10 -4.12 -75.53
N VAL A 565 11.06 -5.04 -75.42
CA VAL A 565 11.77 -5.43 -74.19
C VAL A 565 13.09 -4.66 -74.08
N THR A 566 13.60 -4.52 -72.85
CA THR A 566 14.97 -4.19 -72.36
C THR A 566 15.11 -2.80 -71.69
N PRO A 567 16.07 -2.61 -70.75
CA PRO A 567 15.76 -2.62 -69.32
C PRO A 567 16.25 -1.33 -68.61
N GLY A 568 15.58 -0.89 -67.56
CA GLY A 568 16.10 0.24 -66.77
C GLY A 568 15.03 0.95 -65.98
N GLY A 569 14.87 0.55 -64.72
CA GLY A 569 13.96 1.18 -63.80
C GLY A 569 14.18 0.61 -62.41
N SER A 570 15.07 1.28 -61.67
CA SER A 570 15.39 1.03 -60.27
C SER A 570 14.11 0.80 -59.45
N LEU A 571 13.89 -0.45 -59.03
CA LEU A 571 12.99 -0.74 -57.92
C LEU A 571 13.63 -0.14 -56.67
N ALA A 572 12.94 0.83 -56.09
CA ALA A 572 13.25 1.40 -54.80
C ALA A 572 13.53 0.27 -53.81
N GLY A 573 14.81 0.11 -53.48
CA GLY A 573 15.25 -0.77 -52.41
C GLY A 573 14.58 -0.31 -51.12
N LEU A 574 13.75 -1.18 -50.54
CA LEU A 574 13.50 -1.13 -49.11
C LEU A 574 14.84 -1.33 -48.41
N CYS A 575 15.48 -0.21 -48.07
CA CYS A 575 16.57 -0.20 -47.10
C CYS A 575 15.98 -0.61 -45.74
N ILE A 576 16.11 -1.88 -45.39
CA ILE A 576 16.03 -2.34 -44.01
C ILE A 576 17.24 -1.71 -43.29
N PRO A 577 17.07 -0.82 -42.31
CA PRO A 577 18.21 -0.25 -41.61
C PRO A 577 18.81 -1.32 -40.69
N GLN A 578 20.06 -1.69 -40.97
CA GLN A 578 20.91 -2.44 -40.05
C GLN A 578 21.11 -1.65 -38.76
N TRP A 579 20.93 -2.33 -37.63
CA TRP A 579 21.21 -1.84 -36.28
C TRP A 579 22.72 -1.59 -36.08
N PRO A 580 23.14 -0.60 -35.27
CA PRO A 580 24.45 -0.64 -34.65
C PRO A 580 24.36 -1.43 -33.33
N LEU A 581 24.82 -2.68 -33.40
CA LEU A 581 25.17 -3.49 -32.23
C LEU A 581 26.49 -2.94 -31.66
N PHE A 582 26.42 -1.99 -30.74
CA PHE A 582 27.58 -1.59 -29.94
C PHE A 582 27.18 -1.61 -28.47
N LEU A 583 27.33 -2.79 -27.84
CA LEU A 583 27.58 -3.00 -26.40
C LEU A 583 27.70 -4.49 -25.98
N LEU A 584 27.93 -5.43 -26.90
CA LEU A 584 28.12 -6.87 -26.57
C LEU A 584 29.28 -7.56 -27.31
N HIS A 585 30.33 -6.83 -27.69
CA HIS A 585 31.60 -7.43 -28.12
C HIS A 585 32.75 -6.91 -27.24
N GLY A 586 32.94 -7.59 -26.12
CA GLY A 586 34.00 -7.32 -25.16
C GLY A 586 34.41 -8.57 -24.39
N VAL A 587 34.51 -9.72 -25.06
CA VAL A 587 35.23 -10.89 -24.55
C VAL A 587 36.08 -11.44 -25.69
N GLN A 588 37.36 -11.09 -25.70
CA GLN A 588 38.35 -11.86 -26.46
C GLN A 588 38.68 -13.13 -25.64
N PRO A 589 38.73 -14.32 -26.25
CA PRO A 589 39.29 -15.49 -25.58
C PRO A 589 40.81 -15.34 -25.50
N GLN A 590 41.38 -15.55 -24.31
CA GLN A 590 42.82 -15.74 -24.15
C GLN A 590 43.26 -17.01 -24.91
N PRO A 591 44.43 -17.02 -25.58
CA PRO A 591 44.99 -18.24 -26.14
C PRO A 591 45.62 -19.06 -25.00
N MET A 592 44.94 -20.11 -24.53
CA MET A 592 45.60 -21.14 -23.74
C MET A 592 46.43 -22.04 -24.67
N GLY A 593 47.67 -22.25 -24.26
CA GLY A 593 48.72 -22.91 -25.01
C GLY A 593 48.43 -24.37 -25.38
N GLN A 594 49.16 -24.81 -26.40
CA GLN A 594 49.27 -26.19 -26.82
C GLN A 594 49.65 -27.08 -25.64
N GLY A 595 48.76 -28.00 -25.29
CA GLY A 595 49.00 -29.07 -24.34
C GLY A 595 48.31 -30.33 -24.84
N SER A 596 49.09 -31.24 -25.42
CA SER A 596 48.62 -32.53 -25.89
C SER A 596 47.99 -33.32 -24.74
N LEU A 597 46.85 -33.97 -24.95
CA LEU A 597 46.51 -35.23 -24.31
C LEU A 597 45.39 -35.92 -25.11
N ARG A 598 45.74 -37.09 -25.64
CA ARG A 598 44.83 -38.08 -26.24
C ARG A 598 43.78 -38.49 -25.22
N THR A 599 42.51 -38.68 -25.61
CA THR A 599 41.84 -40.01 -25.69
C THR A 599 40.30 -39.91 -25.90
N SER A 600 39.82 -40.77 -26.81
CA SER A 600 38.53 -41.48 -26.80
C SER A 600 37.21 -40.74 -27.12
N LEU A 601 36.86 -40.76 -28.41
CA LEU A 601 35.48 -40.79 -28.91
C LEU A 601 34.91 -42.20 -28.76
N LEU A 602 33.72 -42.33 -28.18
CA LEU A 602 32.80 -43.46 -28.39
C LEU A 602 31.39 -42.88 -28.59
N TRP A 603 30.89 -43.03 -29.81
CA TRP A 603 29.50 -42.84 -30.21
C TRP A 603 28.74 -44.16 -30.00
N GLY A 604 27.48 -44.07 -29.55
CA GLY A 604 26.49 -45.15 -29.60
C GLY A 604 25.12 -44.57 -29.99
N PRO A 605 24.41 -45.13 -30.99
CA PRO A 605 23.11 -44.62 -31.45
C PRO A 605 21.95 -45.56 -31.08
N GLU A 606 20.85 -45.03 -30.56
CA GLU A 606 19.49 -45.62 -30.60
C GLU A 606 18.53 -44.42 -30.73
N GLY A 607 17.72 -44.24 -31.79
CA GLY A 607 16.58 -45.07 -32.20
C GLY A 607 15.43 -44.82 -31.22
N TRP A 608 14.28 -44.24 -31.57
CA TRP A 608 13.16 -44.92 -32.25
C TRP A 608 12.07 -43.92 -32.74
N VAL A 609 11.75 -44.04 -34.04
CA VAL A 609 10.45 -44.11 -34.74
C VAL A 609 9.25 -43.20 -34.32
N CYS A 610 8.88 -42.28 -35.23
CA CYS A 610 7.52 -41.74 -35.40
C CYS A 610 6.80 -42.50 -36.52
N GLY A 611 5.61 -43.04 -36.24
CA GLY A 611 4.68 -43.59 -37.24
C GLY A 611 3.50 -42.64 -37.45
N GLY A 612 3.27 -42.23 -38.68
CA GLY A 612 2.13 -41.42 -39.09
C GLY A 612 1.02 -42.22 -39.78
N GLY A 613 -0.10 -41.53 -40.05
CA GLY A 613 -1.02 -41.83 -41.14
C GLY A 613 -2.30 -42.56 -40.77
N GLY A 614 -3.43 -41.86 -40.89
CA GLY A 614 -4.77 -42.47 -40.80
C GLY A 614 -5.89 -41.44 -40.96
N SER A 615 -6.17 -41.04 -42.20
CA SER A 615 -7.35 -40.26 -42.60
C SER A 615 -8.61 -41.11 -42.61
N LEU A 616 -9.76 -40.57 -42.18
CA LEU A 616 -11.07 -40.86 -42.77
C LEU A 616 -12.11 -39.80 -42.38
N SER A 617 -12.91 -39.45 -43.38
CA SER A 617 -13.93 -38.42 -43.46
C SER A 617 -15.29 -38.89 -42.96
N GLY A 618 -16.12 -37.96 -42.47
CA GLY A 618 -17.50 -38.24 -42.08
C GLY A 618 -18.25 -36.99 -41.63
N VAL A 619 -19.01 -36.39 -42.56
CA VAL A 619 -19.99 -35.34 -42.29
C VAL A 619 -21.28 -35.99 -41.76
N GLY A 620 -21.84 -35.46 -40.66
CA GLY A 620 -23.13 -35.92 -40.12
C GLY A 620 -23.61 -35.02 -38.98
N SER A 621 -24.74 -34.37 -39.20
CA SER A 621 -25.33 -33.29 -38.41
C SER A 621 -26.23 -33.74 -37.25
N VAL A 622 -26.41 -32.81 -36.29
CA VAL A 622 -27.53 -32.63 -35.31
C VAL A 622 -27.54 -33.55 -34.08
N THR A 623 -27.41 -32.95 -32.88
CA THR A 623 -28.49 -32.73 -31.88
C THR A 623 -27.91 -32.36 -30.51
N VAL A 624 -28.46 -31.30 -29.92
CA VAL A 624 -28.19 -30.80 -28.56
C VAL A 624 -28.79 -31.74 -27.51
N CYS A 625 -28.04 -32.12 -26.48
CA CYS A 625 -28.60 -32.58 -25.20
C CYS A 625 -27.64 -32.27 -24.03
N HIS A 626 -28.15 -31.52 -23.05
CA HIS A 626 -27.54 -31.26 -21.74
C HIS A 626 -27.49 -32.53 -20.87
N LEU A 627 -26.42 -32.70 -20.06
CA LEU A 627 -26.38 -33.29 -18.70
C LEU A 627 -24.93 -33.21 -18.16
N ARG A 628 -24.64 -32.35 -17.18
CA ARG A 628 -24.42 -32.63 -15.73
C ARG A 628 -23.38 -33.73 -15.38
N ARG A 629 -22.25 -33.26 -14.78
CA ARG A 629 -21.41 -33.71 -13.63
C ARG A 629 -21.21 -35.22 -13.36
N PRO A 630 -20.01 -35.62 -12.86
CA PRO A 630 -19.82 -35.76 -11.39
C PRO A 630 -18.40 -35.35 -10.90
N VAL A 631 -18.25 -34.39 -9.99
CA VAL A 631 -17.98 -34.55 -8.54
C VAL A 631 -17.53 -35.96 -8.11
N LYS A 632 -16.27 -36.07 -7.65
CA LYS A 632 -15.78 -37.16 -6.80
C LYS A 632 -15.54 -36.62 -5.39
N SER A 633 -16.30 -37.15 -4.44
CA SER A 633 -16.10 -37.09 -2.99
C SER A 633 -15.23 -38.28 -2.55
N GLN A 634 -14.29 -38.06 -1.65
CA GLN A 634 -13.81 -39.10 -0.72
C GLN A 634 -13.75 -38.50 0.69
N HIS A 635 -14.56 -39.06 1.57
CA HIS A 635 -14.52 -38.94 3.02
C HIS A 635 -14.33 -40.36 3.57
N THR A 636 -13.39 -40.50 4.50
CA THR A 636 -13.31 -41.47 5.61
C THR A 636 -12.14 -40.98 6.46
N SER A 637 -12.09 -40.88 7.80
CA SER A 637 -12.99 -41.05 8.94
C SER A 637 -12.05 -41.39 10.10
N ALA A 638 -12.02 -40.60 11.18
CA ALA A 638 -11.55 -41.07 12.49
C ALA A 638 -12.06 -40.11 13.56
N TRP A 639 -13.16 -40.49 14.21
CA TRP A 639 -13.63 -39.93 15.47
C TRP A 639 -13.54 -41.05 16.52
N SER A 640 -13.04 -40.68 17.69
CA SER A 640 -12.82 -41.49 18.88
C SER A 640 -14.12 -41.91 19.55
N CYS A 641 -14.27 -43.21 19.84
CA CYS A 641 -15.30 -43.76 20.70
C CYS A 641 -14.87 -43.68 22.18
N VAL A 642 -15.80 -43.22 23.01
CA VAL A 642 -15.86 -43.47 24.46
C VAL A 642 -16.89 -44.58 24.66
N GLU A 643 -16.46 -45.72 25.21
CA GLU A 643 -17.34 -46.83 25.61
C GLU A 643 -17.71 -46.71 27.09
N LEU A 644 -19.00 -46.83 27.38
CA LEU A 644 -19.57 -47.16 28.67
C LEU A 644 -20.46 -48.40 28.49
N GLY A 645 -20.05 -49.50 29.14
CA GLY A 645 -20.91 -50.31 30.01
C GLY A 645 -21.90 -51.32 29.42
N GLU A 646 -21.78 -52.54 29.96
CA GLU A 646 -22.77 -53.64 30.05
C GLU A 646 -22.96 -54.49 28.78
N GLY A 647 -22.92 -55.83 28.77
CA GLY A 647 -22.84 -56.87 29.80
C GLY A 647 -23.37 -58.19 29.20
N LEU A 648 -22.85 -59.33 29.67
CA LEU A 648 -23.26 -60.73 29.39
C LEU A 648 -22.83 -61.24 27.99
N SER A 649 -22.17 -62.38 27.80
CA SER A 649 -21.92 -63.59 28.61
C SER A 649 -20.63 -64.26 28.08
#